data_AF-A0A2P6TFN5-F1
#
_entry.id   AF-A0A2P6TFN5-F1
#
_cell.length_a   1.000
_cell.length_b   1.000
_cell.length_c   1.000
_cell.angle_alpha   90.00
_cell.angle_beta   90.00
_cell.angle_gamma   90.00
#
_symmetry.space_group_name_H-M   'P 1'
#
loop_
_entity.id
_entity.type
_entity.pdbx_description
1 polymer ?
#
loop_
_entity_poly.entity_id
_entity_poly.type
_entity_poly.pdbx_seq_one_letter_code
_entity_poly.pdbx_strand_id
1 'polypeptide(L)'
;MLQQWWQSEFRRDWNVHAVDMDRTGWLVTAALGTLTCVYKLWLHEGKTELALLGLSHVLLLLALAVLCTYAPARQLYVRHRELIVSLASLQCAFVCRRISNHGGTNLFLRHGGSPLRLLALLFIGDFFLYGVTYHLSARLSFAWTRFALPLAVLLPLLKEQSICHRVVATPGIQAPLSDLHNMLRNVHDLATLTPAARWRGPYAAASPMEQCLAINAWLLLFAGIALPLSALAALESQARSLWQQRRQRQRQQPDSAASHASGPQSPQRKDVHPVVRAAAISAAAPQPLKMLQQWWQSEFRREWNAYAVDMDRTGWLVVAVLCSLTSVYKLWLHEGKTGLALLCASHVLLALALAAVCTYPPARQLYICHRECFVTMGSLHCAFMCRSISNHGGTNLFLRHGGSPLRLLGLLIIGDFFPFGVLYHLIARLSFAWSRFALPLAVLLPLPREQSICHRVVATPGIEAPLSDLHTVLQTVHDLATLTPASRLRGPYAAASPMEQCLAINAWLLLFGGIALPLAALAAVEGHSRCMWQQQRQRQRQQLSDTDLSTDDEELLASVECFDPPGMHEWMLYIRHRELAVTLASLHSNLVCRCIALHGCVNAFETHGGSPLRLLGLLLLCSHWLFGSLYFVTAQLSYSWSCLALPFIVALPVLTERSLCYKVLAAPGIEAPLAQLHGALQAVHDFASVTPAARLRAPHTSSPMEQCIAVEGWLLMVAGIMLPLAALAALERWTRHAWEQRQRRLQPQLQEEEEESRVVAWGWQNAPWGLHMCLAHHCNAWEAWRQDDFRRDVNERAAATDRAGWAAVAFLVGLLCVFKLWLQEGKTGLALLGSTHVLLALGLMAACTHPAARQLYIRHREVIITLASLHCNLMARTIALNGGTNVFLHHGNSPLRLLGLLLACSHYLWSAVYLVFCQVSYAWCCVALPLLALLPLLTERSICHRMVGTPGVEAPLHDLHTGLNLVHIATVTPTFHILGAYPSDSPVEQCMAVDAWLLLMVAQHLFTLYGSSQVSQAEV
;
A
#
# COMPACT_ATOMS: atom_id res chain seq x y z
N MET A 1 34.60 2.19 -38.69
CA MET A 1 33.87 2.00 -37.43
C MET A 1 32.39 2.43 -37.50
N LEU A 2 32.01 3.69 -37.76
CA LEU A 2 30.57 4.08 -37.88
C LEU A 2 29.84 3.29 -38.99
N GLN A 3 30.49 3.05 -40.13
CA GLN A 3 29.95 2.22 -41.21
C GLN A 3 29.73 0.76 -40.79
N GLN A 4 30.68 0.16 -40.06
CA GLN A 4 30.56 -1.20 -39.50
C GLN A 4 29.41 -1.27 -38.48
N TRP A 5 29.26 -0.24 -37.64
CA TRP A 5 28.13 -0.15 -36.71
C TRP A 5 26.80 -0.08 -37.47
N TRP A 6 26.72 0.77 -38.49
CA TRP A 6 25.53 0.99 -39.30
C TRP A 6 25.03 -0.29 -39.96
N GLN A 7 25.96 -1.17 -40.34
CA GLN A 7 25.70 -2.47 -40.97
C GLN A 7 25.52 -3.62 -39.97
N SER A 8 25.70 -3.41 -38.67
CA SER A 8 25.63 -4.52 -37.71
C SER A 8 24.22 -5.06 -37.55
N GLU A 9 24.10 -6.40 -37.52
CA GLU A 9 22.82 -7.09 -37.28
C GLU A 9 22.25 -6.74 -35.91
N PHE A 10 23.11 -6.70 -34.89
CA PHE A 10 22.74 -6.29 -33.53
C PHE A 10 22.03 -4.93 -33.51
N ARG A 11 22.57 -3.92 -34.21
CA ARG A 11 21.95 -2.59 -34.31
C ARG A 11 20.55 -2.68 -34.91
N ARG A 12 20.40 -3.42 -36.02
CA ARG A 12 19.11 -3.52 -36.72
C ARG A 12 18.07 -4.16 -35.80
N ASP A 13 18.40 -5.28 -35.16
CA ASP A 13 17.51 -5.97 -34.23
C ASP A 13 17.15 -5.09 -33.05
N TRP A 14 18.13 -4.40 -32.47
CA TRP A 14 17.94 -3.48 -31.36
C TRP A 14 16.99 -2.32 -31.72
N ASN A 15 17.19 -1.71 -32.90
CA ASN A 15 16.35 -0.62 -33.38
C ASN A 15 14.91 -1.08 -33.64
N VAL A 16 14.70 -2.29 -34.17
CA VAL A 16 13.35 -2.86 -34.38
C VAL A 16 12.61 -3.00 -33.05
N HIS A 17 13.27 -3.51 -32.01
CA HIS A 17 12.68 -3.69 -30.69
C HIS A 17 12.38 -2.36 -29.98
N ALA A 18 13.18 -1.33 -30.25
CA ALA A 18 13.04 -0.04 -29.59
C ALA A 18 11.90 0.83 -30.15
N VAL A 19 11.43 0.59 -31.39
CA VAL A 19 10.39 1.41 -32.05
C VAL A 19 9.12 1.56 -31.22
N ASP A 20 8.64 0.49 -30.61
CA ASP A 20 7.35 0.52 -29.89
C ASP A 20 7.47 1.32 -28.57
N MET A 21 8.65 1.27 -27.94
CA MET A 21 8.96 2.12 -26.79
C MET A 21 9.09 3.59 -27.22
N ASP A 22 9.79 3.87 -28.33
CA ASP A 22 9.97 5.23 -28.84
C ASP A 22 8.63 5.86 -29.19
N ARG A 23 7.74 5.12 -29.87
CA ARG A 23 6.38 5.58 -30.18
C ARG A 23 5.67 6.07 -28.92
N THR A 24 5.71 5.25 -27.86
CA THR A 24 5.07 5.57 -26.59
C THR A 24 5.74 6.78 -25.93
N GLY A 25 7.07 6.84 -25.94
CA GLY A 25 7.84 7.98 -25.44
C GLY A 25 7.51 9.28 -26.18
N TRP A 26 7.36 9.24 -27.50
CA TRP A 26 6.98 10.37 -28.33
C TRP A 26 5.57 10.87 -28.03
N LEU A 27 4.58 9.98 -27.91
CA LEU A 27 3.21 10.36 -27.57
C LEU A 27 3.10 10.99 -26.19
N VAL A 28 3.75 10.39 -25.19
CA VAL A 28 3.76 10.92 -23.81
C VAL A 28 4.45 12.28 -23.78
N THR A 29 5.61 12.42 -24.43
CA THR A 29 6.35 13.68 -24.42
C THR A 29 5.63 14.78 -25.22
N ALA A 30 4.93 14.41 -26.30
CA ALA A 30 4.07 15.33 -27.04
C ALA A 30 2.91 15.83 -26.16
N ALA A 31 2.21 14.94 -25.46
CA ALA A 31 1.10 15.31 -24.57
C ALA A 31 1.55 16.25 -23.44
N LEU A 32 2.66 15.91 -22.76
CA LEU A 32 3.23 16.76 -21.70
C LEU A 32 3.76 18.09 -22.25
N GLY A 33 4.37 18.07 -23.44
CA GLY A 33 4.82 19.25 -24.15
C GLY A 33 3.66 20.19 -24.48
N THR A 34 2.55 19.67 -25.00
CA THR A 34 1.32 20.43 -25.29
C THR A 34 0.79 21.09 -24.03
N LEU A 35 0.62 20.32 -22.95
CA LEU A 35 0.13 20.84 -21.69
C LEU A 35 1.02 21.98 -21.18
N THR A 36 2.34 21.78 -21.21
CA THR A 36 3.30 22.78 -20.75
C THR A 36 3.26 24.04 -21.62
N CYS A 37 3.22 23.90 -22.95
CA CYS A 37 3.20 25.05 -23.86
C CYS A 37 1.88 25.84 -23.75
N VAL A 38 0.74 25.15 -23.71
CA VAL A 38 -0.59 25.79 -23.63
C VAL A 38 -0.81 26.38 -22.24
N TYR A 39 -0.63 25.62 -21.18
CA TYR A 39 -0.93 26.09 -19.83
C TYR A 39 0.08 27.15 -19.36
N LYS A 40 1.38 26.85 -19.43
CA LYS A 40 2.41 27.74 -18.87
C LYS A 40 2.70 28.92 -19.80
N LEU A 41 3.05 28.67 -21.07
CA LEU A 41 3.56 29.73 -21.94
C LEU A 41 2.43 30.57 -22.53
N TRP A 42 1.35 29.93 -22.99
CA TRP A 42 0.22 30.65 -23.58
C TRP A 42 -0.67 31.26 -22.50
N LEU A 43 -1.31 30.45 -21.66
CA LEU A 43 -2.35 30.94 -20.74
C LEU A 43 -1.76 31.73 -19.56
N HIS A 44 -0.68 31.24 -18.94
CA HIS A 44 -0.14 31.87 -17.73
C HIS A 44 0.87 33.00 -18.02
N GLU A 45 1.82 32.81 -18.94
CA GLU A 45 2.84 33.83 -19.23
C GLU A 45 2.48 34.79 -20.36
N GLY A 46 1.40 34.52 -21.12
CA GLY A 46 0.99 35.35 -22.26
C GLY A 46 2.01 35.39 -23.41
N LYS A 47 2.94 34.42 -23.47
CA LYS A 47 4.02 34.33 -24.47
C LYS A 47 3.62 33.40 -25.61
N THR A 48 2.68 33.84 -26.44
CA THR A 48 2.13 33.06 -27.57
C THR A 48 3.22 32.61 -28.55
N GLU A 49 4.21 33.45 -28.88
CA GLU A 49 5.32 33.09 -29.76
C GLU A 49 6.16 31.91 -29.24
N LEU A 50 6.42 31.86 -27.93
CA LEU A 50 7.17 30.76 -27.30
C LEU A 50 6.32 29.51 -27.16
N ALA A 51 5.01 29.67 -26.92
CA ALA A 51 4.07 28.58 -26.94
C ALA A 51 4.01 27.92 -28.33
N LEU A 52 3.93 28.71 -29.41
CA LEU A 52 3.95 28.22 -30.79
C LEU A 52 5.28 27.52 -31.14
N LEU A 53 6.41 28.09 -30.70
CA LEU A 53 7.71 27.44 -30.84
C LEU A 53 7.75 26.08 -30.11
N GLY A 54 7.20 26.01 -28.90
CA GLY A 54 7.05 24.77 -28.14
C GLY A 54 6.15 23.74 -28.84
N LEU A 55 5.00 24.19 -29.35
CA LEU A 55 4.05 23.36 -30.10
C LEU A 55 4.65 22.85 -31.42
N SER A 56 5.58 23.57 -32.06
CA SER A 56 6.30 23.05 -33.23
C SER A 56 7.09 21.78 -32.92
N HIS A 57 7.65 21.68 -31.70
CA HIS A 57 8.35 20.47 -31.26
C HIS A 57 7.37 19.35 -30.93
N VAL A 58 6.22 19.66 -30.31
CA VAL A 58 5.13 18.70 -30.11
C VAL A 58 4.70 18.07 -31.43
N LEU A 59 4.52 18.88 -32.48
CA LEU A 59 4.16 18.40 -33.81
C LEU A 59 5.24 17.47 -34.39
N LEU A 60 6.52 17.78 -34.21
CA LEU A 60 7.59 16.85 -34.57
C LEU A 60 7.43 15.52 -33.84
N LEU A 61 7.22 15.53 -32.53
CA LEU A 61 7.08 14.30 -31.74
C LEU A 61 5.89 13.45 -32.20
N LEU A 62 4.76 14.08 -32.50
CA LEU A 62 3.60 13.38 -33.08
C LEU A 62 3.92 12.78 -34.45
N ALA A 63 4.63 13.52 -35.32
CA ALA A 63 5.08 13.00 -36.61
C ALA A 63 6.02 11.80 -36.45
N LEU A 64 6.92 11.82 -35.46
CA LEU A 64 7.80 10.69 -35.15
C LEU A 64 7.03 9.48 -34.62
N ALA A 65 6.00 9.69 -33.80
CA ALA A 65 5.11 8.63 -33.36
C ALA A 65 4.38 7.97 -34.55
N VAL A 66 3.88 8.76 -35.49
CA VAL A 66 3.26 8.26 -36.73
C VAL A 66 4.27 7.47 -37.57
N LEU A 67 5.50 7.99 -37.71
CA LEU A 67 6.59 7.34 -38.44
C LEU A 67 6.94 5.96 -37.84
N CYS A 68 6.79 5.78 -36.52
CA CYS A 68 6.96 4.49 -35.84
C CYS A 68 5.82 3.49 -36.13
N THR A 69 4.61 3.97 -36.44
CA THR A 69 3.41 3.13 -36.64
C THR A 69 3.21 2.65 -38.07
N TYR A 70 3.47 3.49 -39.07
CA TYR A 70 3.11 3.21 -40.45
C TYR A 70 4.16 2.29 -41.10
N ALA A 71 3.77 1.08 -41.53
CA ALA A 71 4.70 0.01 -41.91
C ALA A 71 5.86 0.40 -42.86
N PRO A 72 5.66 1.12 -43.98
CA PRO A 72 6.77 1.52 -44.85
C PRO A 72 7.64 2.63 -44.23
N ALA A 73 7.04 3.53 -43.45
CA ALA A 73 7.75 4.55 -42.69
C ALA A 73 8.54 3.98 -41.49
N ARG A 74 8.04 2.90 -40.88
CA ARG A 74 8.67 2.22 -39.75
C ARG A 74 10.04 1.69 -40.14
N GLN A 75 10.19 1.16 -41.37
CA GLN A 75 11.49 0.71 -41.87
C GLN A 75 12.49 1.87 -42.01
N LEU A 76 12.02 3.02 -42.49
CA LEU A 76 12.84 4.24 -42.57
C LEU A 76 13.26 4.70 -41.17
N TYR A 77 12.33 4.71 -40.21
CA TYR A 77 12.63 5.03 -38.81
C TYR A 77 13.67 4.08 -38.23
N VAL A 78 13.47 2.76 -38.33
CA VAL A 78 14.43 1.74 -37.83
C VAL A 78 15.82 1.94 -38.44
N ARG A 79 15.90 2.25 -39.74
CA ARG A 79 17.15 2.44 -40.47
C ARG A 79 17.90 3.69 -40.01
N HIS A 80 17.19 4.77 -39.71
CA HIS A 80 17.75 6.09 -39.38
C HIS A 80 17.48 6.55 -37.94
N ARG A 81 17.11 5.61 -37.06
CA ARG A 81 16.60 5.88 -35.70
C ARG A 81 17.49 6.81 -34.90
N GLU A 82 18.79 6.53 -34.85
CA GLU A 82 19.75 7.28 -34.04
C GLU A 82 19.90 8.73 -34.52
N LEU A 83 19.87 8.94 -35.84
CA LEU A 83 19.88 10.27 -36.45
C LEU A 83 18.60 11.03 -36.13
N ILE A 84 17.44 10.39 -36.33
CA ILE A 84 16.12 10.98 -36.10
C ILE A 84 15.97 11.39 -34.62
N VAL A 85 16.30 10.51 -33.68
CA VAL A 85 16.24 10.79 -32.23
C VAL A 85 17.19 11.93 -31.86
N SER A 86 18.39 11.97 -32.45
CA SER A 86 19.36 13.05 -32.17
C SER A 86 18.90 14.40 -32.71
N LEU A 87 18.28 14.44 -33.90
CA LEU A 87 17.69 15.66 -34.44
C LEU A 87 16.51 16.14 -33.59
N ALA A 88 15.67 15.23 -33.11
CA ALA A 88 14.60 15.56 -32.17
C ALA A 88 15.15 16.13 -30.86
N SER A 89 16.20 15.51 -30.30
CA SER A 89 16.89 15.98 -29.09
C SER A 89 17.49 17.38 -29.28
N LEU A 90 18.14 17.63 -30.42
CA LEU A 90 18.70 18.94 -30.78
C LEU A 90 17.61 20.02 -30.92
N GLN A 91 16.51 19.72 -31.61
CA GLN A 91 15.38 20.65 -31.70
C GLN A 91 14.77 20.92 -30.32
N CYS A 92 14.63 19.89 -29.50
CA CYS A 92 14.11 20.03 -28.15
C CYS A 92 14.99 20.94 -27.29
N ALA A 93 16.31 20.73 -27.31
CA ALA A 93 17.28 21.57 -26.64
C ALA A 93 17.21 23.03 -27.12
N PHE A 94 17.07 23.25 -28.43
CA PHE A 94 16.91 24.58 -29.01
C PHE A 94 15.62 25.28 -28.51
N VAL A 95 14.48 24.60 -28.59
CA VAL A 95 13.16 25.13 -28.19
C VAL A 95 13.15 25.44 -26.70
N CYS A 96 13.62 24.52 -25.87
CA CYS A 96 13.61 24.70 -24.42
C CYS A 96 14.57 25.80 -23.97
N ARG A 97 15.74 25.91 -24.62
CA ARG A 97 16.63 27.04 -24.37
C ARG A 97 15.98 28.38 -24.75
N ARG A 98 15.29 28.45 -25.88
CA ARG A 98 14.53 29.64 -26.29
C ARG A 98 13.45 29.98 -25.26
N ILE A 99 12.79 28.99 -24.68
CA ILE A 99 11.79 29.17 -23.61
C ILE A 99 12.45 29.63 -22.30
N SER A 100 13.55 29.01 -21.86
CA SER A 100 14.27 29.38 -20.65
C SER A 100 14.89 30.77 -20.72
N ASN A 101 15.37 31.13 -21.91
CA ASN A 101 15.75 32.50 -22.20
C ASN A 101 14.49 33.36 -22.29
N HIS A 102 13.60 33.27 -23.26
CA HIS A 102 12.60 34.35 -23.43
C HIS A 102 11.33 34.26 -22.55
N GLY A 103 11.23 33.26 -21.67
CA GLY A 103 10.09 33.04 -20.78
C GLY A 103 9.83 34.21 -19.82
N GLY A 104 8.55 34.42 -19.49
CA GLY A 104 8.09 35.53 -18.66
C GLY A 104 8.46 35.38 -17.18
N THR A 105 8.59 34.14 -16.71
CA THR A 105 8.94 33.86 -15.31
C THR A 105 10.43 33.53 -15.19
N ASN A 106 11.21 34.35 -14.48
CA ASN A 106 12.58 33.99 -14.14
C ASN A 106 12.57 32.82 -13.12
N LEU A 107 12.78 31.60 -13.62
CA LEU A 107 12.80 30.36 -12.83
C LEU A 107 13.79 30.44 -11.66
N PHE A 108 14.90 31.17 -11.83
CA PHE A 108 15.95 31.27 -10.82
C PHE A 108 15.50 32.04 -9.59
N LEU A 109 14.49 32.91 -9.66
CA LEU A 109 13.91 33.58 -8.47
C LEU A 109 13.43 32.59 -7.40
N ARG A 110 13.15 31.34 -7.79
CA ARG A 110 12.74 30.27 -6.87
C ARG A 110 13.90 29.60 -6.14
N HIS A 111 15.15 30.08 -6.26
CA HIS A 111 16.32 29.48 -5.61
C HIS A 111 16.21 29.47 -4.07
N GLY A 112 15.55 30.47 -3.48
CA GLY A 112 15.28 30.54 -2.04
C GLY A 112 16.52 30.49 -1.14
N GLY A 113 17.68 30.94 -1.65
CA GLY A 113 18.96 30.93 -0.97
C GLY A 113 19.69 29.57 -0.98
N SER A 114 19.17 28.53 -1.64
CA SER A 114 19.75 27.19 -1.57
C SER A 114 20.61 26.85 -2.79
N PRO A 115 21.90 26.46 -2.62
CA PRO A 115 22.77 26.05 -3.73
C PRO A 115 22.25 24.79 -4.45
N LEU A 116 21.67 23.84 -3.72
CA LEU A 116 21.10 22.62 -4.31
C LEU A 116 19.82 22.90 -5.10
N ARG A 117 18.99 23.84 -4.64
CA ARG A 117 17.81 24.26 -5.39
C ARG A 117 18.22 25.02 -6.64
N LEU A 118 19.25 25.86 -6.56
CA LEU A 118 19.84 26.51 -7.72
C LEU A 118 20.39 25.49 -8.73
N LEU A 119 21.10 24.46 -8.27
CA LEU A 119 21.58 23.36 -9.12
C LEU A 119 20.42 22.68 -9.86
N ALA A 120 19.34 22.34 -9.15
CA ALA A 120 18.15 21.74 -9.76
C ALA A 120 17.48 22.69 -10.78
N LEU A 121 17.42 23.98 -10.49
CA LEU A 121 16.88 24.99 -11.41
C LEU A 121 17.75 25.17 -12.65
N LEU A 122 19.08 25.07 -12.53
CA LEU A 122 20.02 25.04 -13.66
C LEU A 122 19.81 23.77 -14.50
N PHE A 123 19.69 22.60 -13.86
CA PHE A 123 19.37 21.33 -14.54
C PHE A 123 18.07 21.37 -15.35
N ILE A 124 17.04 22.03 -14.81
CA ILE A 124 15.75 22.21 -15.48
C ILE A 124 15.85 23.28 -16.57
N GLY A 125 16.50 24.41 -16.26
CA GLY A 125 16.61 25.57 -17.12
C GLY A 125 17.43 25.32 -18.38
N ASP A 126 18.51 24.55 -18.27
CA ASP A 126 19.38 24.19 -19.39
C ASP A 126 18.94 22.93 -20.14
N PHE A 127 17.79 22.36 -19.78
CA PHE A 127 17.18 21.23 -20.47
C PHE A 127 17.99 19.92 -20.42
N PHE A 128 18.98 19.83 -19.51
CA PHE A 128 19.85 18.64 -19.39
C PHE A 128 19.09 17.39 -19.02
N LEU A 129 18.19 17.51 -18.04
CA LEU A 129 17.42 16.37 -17.58
C LEU A 129 16.70 15.70 -18.73
N TYR A 130 16.07 16.51 -19.59
CA TYR A 130 15.31 16.03 -20.74
C TYR A 130 16.19 15.42 -21.81
N GLY A 131 17.28 16.09 -22.22
CA GLY A 131 18.23 15.53 -23.19
C GLY A 131 18.80 14.19 -22.74
N VAL A 132 19.21 14.09 -21.47
CA VAL A 132 19.68 12.83 -20.87
C VAL A 132 18.59 11.77 -20.88
N THR A 133 17.35 12.10 -20.47
CA THR A 133 16.24 11.14 -20.56
C THR A 133 15.95 10.73 -22.00
N TYR A 134 16.04 11.60 -23.00
CA TYR A 134 15.87 11.23 -24.41
C TYR A 134 16.91 10.19 -24.83
N HIS A 135 18.18 10.44 -24.53
CA HIS A 135 19.27 9.55 -24.91
C HIS A 135 19.22 8.20 -24.17
N LEU A 136 18.84 8.20 -22.88
CA LEU A 136 18.73 7.00 -22.06
C LEU A 136 17.44 6.20 -22.36
N SER A 137 16.30 6.86 -22.49
CA SER A 137 15.00 6.21 -22.78
C SER A 137 14.96 5.64 -24.20
N ALA A 138 15.50 6.38 -25.17
CA ALA A 138 15.66 5.89 -26.53
C ALA A 138 16.82 4.90 -26.65
N ARG A 139 17.56 4.56 -25.57
CA ARG A 139 18.63 3.54 -25.60
C ARG A 139 19.50 3.61 -26.85
N LEU A 140 19.92 4.83 -27.20
CA LEU A 140 20.72 5.04 -28.40
C LEU A 140 22.04 4.29 -28.24
N SER A 141 22.59 3.83 -29.35
CA SER A 141 23.86 3.12 -29.27
C SER A 141 24.96 4.03 -28.75
N PHE A 142 25.74 3.52 -27.82
CA PHE A 142 26.92 4.16 -27.26
C PHE A 142 27.86 4.66 -28.37
N ALA A 143 28.03 3.86 -29.42
CA ALA A 143 28.86 4.21 -30.58
C ALA A 143 28.39 5.50 -31.30
N TRP A 144 27.09 5.75 -31.36
CA TRP A 144 26.51 6.98 -31.92
C TRP A 144 26.48 8.10 -30.88
N THR A 145 26.02 7.78 -29.67
CA THR A 145 25.78 8.76 -28.61
C THR A 145 27.07 9.47 -28.17
N ARG A 146 28.23 8.79 -28.21
CA ARG A 146 29.53 9.40 -27.93
C ARG A 146 29.91 10.54 -28.88
N PHE A 147 29.25 10.66 -30.03
CA PHE A 147 29.39 11.77 -30.96
C PHE A 147 28.22 12.74 -30.87
N ALA A 148 26.99 12.22 -30.77
CA ALA A 148 25.78 13.04 -30.76
C ALA A 148 25.64 13.89 -29.49
N LEU A 149 25.97 13.35 -28.30
CA LEU A 149 25.88 14.11 -27.05
C LEU A 149 26.85 15.28 -26.98
N PRO A 150 28.16 15.13 -27.28
CA PRO A 150 29.06 16.28 -27.34
C PRO A 150 28.60 17.35 -28.32
N LEU A 151 28.08 16.97 -29.49
CA LEU A 151 27.54 17.92 -30.47
C LEU A 151 26.29 18.65 -29.92
N ALA A 152 25.41 17.92 -29.24
CA ALA A 152 24.22 18.49 -28.60
C ALA A 152 24.57 19.43 -27.43
N VAL A 153 25.68 19.17 -26.74
CA VAL A 153 26.21 19.99 -25.63
C VAL A 153 27.00 21.21 -26.11
N LEU A 154 27.61 21.14 -27.29
CA LEU A 154 28.33 22.27 -27.90
C LEU A 154 27.40 23.47 -28.16
N LEU A 155 26.16 23.23 -28.58
CA LEU A 155 25.15 24.27 -28.83
C LEU A 155 24.85 25.11 -27.57
N PRO A 156 24.53 24.50 -26.40
CA PRO A 156 24.52 25.13 -25.09
C PRO A 156 25.79 25.94 -24.80
N LEU A 157 26.97 25.32 -24.88
CA LEU A 157 28.27 25.94 -24.58
C LEU A 157 28.50 27.24 -25.36
N LEU A 158 28.13 27.27 -26.64
CA LEU A 158 28.36 28.44 -27.50
C LEU A 158 27.50 29.67 -27.17
N LYS A 159 26.46 29.56 -26.33
CA LYS A 159 25.62 30.71 -25.95
C LYS A 159 25.32 30.80 -24.44
N GLU A 160 26.15 30.18 -23.60
CA GLU A 160 25.92 30.05 -22.14
C GLU A 160 25.73 31.38 -21.43
N GLN A 161 26.40 32.43 -21.92
CA GLN A 161 26.34 33.77 -21.34
C GLN A 161 24.90 34.24 -21.14
N SER A 162 23.98 33.93 -22.05
CA SER A 162 22.57 34.36 -21.95
C SER A 162 21.84 33.84 -20.71
N ILE A 163 22.10 32.59 -20.31
CA ILE A 163 21.47 31.97 -19.13
C ILE A 163 22.19 32.46 -17.88
N CYS A 164 23.52 32.50 -17.89
CA CYS A 164 24.27 33.00 -16.75
C CYS A 164 24.05 34.50 -16.47
N HIS A 165 23.79 35.32 -17.48
CA HIS A 165 23.34 36.69 -17.29
C HIS A 165 22.01 36.76 -16.52
N ARG A 166 21.06 35.87 -16.82
CA ARG A 166 19.78 35.81 -16.08
C ARG A 166 19.95 35.29 -14.66
N VAL A 167 20.79 34.27 -14.49
CA VAL A 167 21.11 33.72 -13.17
C VAL A 167 21.72 34.83 -12.32
N VAL A 168 22.78 35.49 -12.80
CA VAL A 168 23.49 36.55 -12.06
C VAL A 168 22.62 37.80 -11.84
N ALA A 169 21.73 38.13 -12.77
CA ALA A 169 20.77 39.22 -12.60
C ALA A 169 19.65 38.91 -11.58
N THR A 170 19.55 37.66 -11.09
CA THR A 170 18.54 37.27 -10.12
C THR A 170 18.92 37.79 -8.72
N PRO A 171 18.04 38.55 -8.03
CA PRO A 171 18.31 39.03 -6.69
C PRO A 171 18.64 37.90 -5.70
N GLY A 172 19.66 38.12 -4.86
CA GLY A 172 20.09 37.17 -3.82
C GLY A 172 20.78 35.90 -4.31
N ILE A 173 21.12 35.80 -5.60
CA ILE A 173 21.70 34.58 -6.19
C ILE A 173 23.19 34.37 -5.89
N GLN A 174 23.91 35.44 -5.53
CA GLN A 174 25.38 35.44 -5.50
C GLN A 174 25.94 34.45 -4.46
N ALA A 175 25.40 34.42 -3.24
CA ALA A 175 25.85 33.49 -2.20
C ALA A 175 25.54 32.03 -2.56
N PRO A 176 24.29 31.64 -2.94
CA PRO A 176 23.99 30.28 -3.38
C PRO A 176 24.81 29.82 -4.59
N LEU A 177 25.13 30.73 -5.51
CA LEU A 177 25.93 30.44 -6.69
C LEU A 177 27.39 30.15 -6.32
N SER A 178 27.97 30.96 -5.44
CA SER A 178 29.32 30.75 -4.90
C SER A 178 29.41 29.45 -4.11
N ASP A 179 28.44 29.17 -3.24
CA ASP A 179 28.37 27.93 -2.47
C ASP A 179 28.26 26.70 -3.38
N LEU A 180 27.43 26.79 -4.43
CA LEU A 180 27.28 25.73 -5.42
C LEU A 180 28.58 25.50 -6.20
N HIS A 181 29.25 26.58 -6.62
CA HIS A 181 30.52 26.51 -7.33
C HIS A 181 31.58 25.81 -6.46
N ASN A 182 31.70 26.21 -5.19
CA ASN A 182 32.63 25.59 -4.24
C ASN A 182 32.30 24.10 -3.99
N MET A 183 31.02 23.76 -3.89
CA MET A 183 30.57 22.37 -3.73
C MET A 183 30.96 21.51 -4.94
N LEU A 184 30.67 21.97 -6.16
CA LEU A 184 31.01 21.23 -7.38
C LEU A 184 32.52 21.14 -7.60
N ARG A 185 33.27 22.18 -7.25
CA ARG A 185 34.74 22.14 -7.24
C ARG A 185 35.26 21.04 -6.32
N ASN A 186 34.77 20.98 -5.07
CA ASN A 186 35.20 19.95 -4.12
C ASN A 186 34.84 18.53 -4.61
N VAL A 187 33.67 18.35 -5.23
CA VAL A 187 33.27 17.07 -5.85
C VAL A 187 34.19 16.71 -7.02
N HIS A 188 34.53 17.68 -7.85
CA HIS A 188 35.46 17.48 -8.96
C HIS A 188 36.86 17.11 -8.47
N ASP A 189 37.38 17.80 -7.45
CA ASP A 189 38.68 17.53 -6.84
C ASP A 189 38.73 16.12 -6.22
N LEU A 190 37.62 15.69 -5.59
CA LEU A 190 37.50 14.34 -5.04
C LEU A 190 37.39 13.26 -6.13
N ALA A 191 36.72 13.55 -7.24
CA ALA A 191 36.57 12.60 -8.34
C ALA A 191 37.85 12.44 -9.18
N THR A 192 38.74 13.44 -9.16
CA THR A 192 39.94 13.51 -10.02
C THR A 192 41.24 13.16 -9.29
N LEU A 193 41.19 12.30 -8.24
CA LEU A 193 42.30 11.80 -7.39
C LEU A 193 43.57 11.31 -8.13
N THR A 194 43.59 11.31 -9.46
CA THR A 194 44.80 11.22 -10.28
C THR A 194 45.75 12.43 -10.08
N PRO A 195 47.06 12.19 -9.82
CA PRO A 195 48.06 13.25 -9.63
C PRO A 195 48.21 14.25 -10.80
N ALA A 196 47.72 13.88 -11.99
CA ALA A 196 47.70 14.74 -13.18
C ALA A 196 46.74 15.94 -13.07
N ALA A 197 45.81 15.93 -12.11
CA ALA A 197 44.84 16.99 -11.88
C ALA A 197 45.33 18.09 -10.92
N ARG A 198 46.66 18.28 -10.75
CA ARG A 198 47.23 19.53 -10.18
C ARG A 198 47.11 20.70 -11.16
N TRP A 199 45.98 20.83 -11.84
CA TRP A 199 45.57 22.08 -12.47
C TRP A 199 45.10 23.02 -11.36
N ARG A 200 46.03 23.49 -10.52
CA ARG A 200 45.84 24.61 -9.58
C ARG A 200 45.85 25.98 -10.30
N GLY A 201 45.36 26.02 -11.53
CA GLY A 201 45.12 27.26 -12.29
C GLY A 201 43.77 27.87 -11.92
N PRO A 202 43.50 29.13 -12.28
CA PRO A 202 42.73 30.13 -11.54
C PRO A 202 41.20 29.88 -11.49
N TYR A 203 40.74 28.84 -10.79
CA TYR A 203 39.32 28.59 -10.52
C TYR A 203 38.83 29.16 -9.19
N ALA A 204 39.49 30.21 -8.70
CA ALA A 204 38.75 31.21 -7.94
C ALA A 204 38.03 32.07 -8.98
N ALA A 205 36.95 31.54 -9.58
CA ALA A 205 36.10 32.33 -10.45
C ALA A 205 35.68 33.59 -9.66
N ALA A 206 36.28 34.72 -10.03
CA ALA A 206 36.27 35.92 -9.20
C ALA A 206 34.91 36.61 -9.30
N SER A 207 34.27 36.50 -10.46
CA SER A 207 32.95 37.04 -10.70
C SER A 207 31.84 35.98 -10.60
N PRO A 208 30.63 36.36 -10.14
CA PRO A 208 29.45 35.47 -10.19
C PRO A 208 29.17 34.93 -11.61
N MET A 209 29.53 35.69 -12.65
CA MET A 209 29.40 35.25 -14.04
C MET A 209 30.28 34.04 -14.34
N GLU A 210 31.57 34.12 -14.01
CA GLU A 210 32.51 33.01 -14.19
C GLU A 210 32.11 31.79 -13.35
N GLN A 211 31.59 32.01 -12.13
CA GLN A 211 31.09 30.93 -11.28
C GLN A 211 29.91 30.20 -11.93
N CYS A 212 28.95 30.95 -12.50
CA CYS A 212 27.84 30.36 -13.23
C CYS A 212 28.30 29.60 -14.48
N LEU A 213 29.19 30.19 -15.29
CA LEU A 213 29.72 29.55 -16.49
C LEU A 213 30.45 28.25 -16.13
N ALA A 214 31.24 28.25 -15.07
CA ALA A 214 31.93 27.05 -14.58
C ALA A 214 30.95 25.97 -14.11
N ILE A 215 29.91 26.35 -13.36
CA ILE A 215 28.85 25.41 -12.93
C ILE A 215 28.14 24.82 -14.16
N ASN A 216 27.77 25.66 -15.12
CA ASN A 216 27.05 25.21 -16.31
C ASN A 216 27.91 24.28 -17.19
N ALA A 217 29.17 24.64 -17.41
CA ALA A 217 30.12 23.79 -18.12
C ALA A 217 30.31 22.44 -17.41
N TRP A 218 30.40 22.44 -16.08
CA TRP A 218 30.49 21.20 -15.30
C TRP A 218 29.23 20.33 -15.49
N LEU A 219 28.04 20.93 -15.42
CA LEU A 219 26.77 20.25 -15.66
C LEU A 219 26.70 19.65 -17.06
N LEU A 220 27.09 20.42 -18.08
CA LEU A 220 27.12 20.01 -19.47
C LEU A 220 28.03 18.81 -19.71
N LEU A 221 29.26 18.88 -19.19
CA LEU A 221 30.26 17.85 -19.42
C LEU A 221 29.97 16.60 -18.57
N PHE A 222 29.69 16.77 -17.29
CA PHE A 222 29.51 15.64 -16.40
C PHE A 222 28.12 15.01 -16.55
N ALA A 223 27.06 15.81 -16.35
CA ALA A 223 25.70 15.30 -16.39
C ALA A 223 25.15 15.15 -17.81
N GLY A 224 25.56 16.03 -18.73
CA GLY A 224 25.14 15.97 -20.14
C GLY A 224 25.88 14.95 -21.00
N ILE A 225 27.16 14.63 -20.69
CA ILE A 225 27.97 13.71 -21.50
C ILE A 225 28.44 12.49 -20.71
N ALA A 226 29.21 12.69 -19.64
CA ALA A 226 29.92 11.59 -18.97
C ALA A 226 28.96 10.57 -18.35
N LEU A 227 27.95 11.03 -17.60
CA LEU A 227 26.99 10.17 -16.93
C LEU A 227 26.12 9.37 -17.92
N PRO A 228 25.49 9.98 -18.94
CA PRO A 228 24.69 9.23 -19.92
C PRO A 228 25.52 8.25 -20.74
N LEU A 229 26.74 8.63 -21.13
CA LEU A 229 27.62 7.73 -21.87
C LEU A 229 28.02 6.52 -21.04
N SER A 230 28.31 6.71 -19.75
CA SER A 230 28.65 5.61 -18.84
C SER A 230 27.46 4.66 -18.66
N ALA A 231 26.26 5.21 -18.48
CA ALA A 231 25.04 4.41 -18.37
C ALA A 231 24.72 3.65 -19.67
N LEU A 232 24.83 4.29 -20.83
CA LEU A 232 24.60 3.65 -22.13
C LEU A 232 25.65 2.59 -22.44
N ALA A 233 26.92 2.81 -22.08
CA ALA A 233 27.97 1.80 -22.23
C ALA A 233 27.63 0.52 -21.46
N ALA A 234 27.18 0.65 -20.20
CA ALA A 234 26.78 -0.48 -19.38
C ALA A 234 25.55 -1.20 -19.95
N LEU A 235 24.51 -0.45 -20.32
CA LEU A 235 23.28 -1.00 -20.89
C LEU A 235 23.51 -1.70 -22.23
N GLU A 236 24.32 -1.12 -23.12
CA GLU A 236 24.64 -1.73 -24.41
C GLU A 236 25.51 -2.98 -24.26
N SER A 237 26.48 -2.97 -23.33
CA SER A 237 27.30 -4.16 -23.03
C SER A 237 26.42 -5.34 -22.58
N GLN A 238 25.48 -5.08 -21.67
CA GLN A 238 24.51 -6.09 -21.23
C GLN A 238 23.63 -6.57 -22.38
N ALA A 239 23.10 -5.66 -23.20
CA ALA A 239 22.28 -5.99 -24.35
C ALA A 239 23.02 -6.86 -25.38
N ARG A 240 24.29 -6.54 -25.66
CA ARG A 240 25.14 -7.32 -26.57
C ARG A 240 25.36 -8.73 -26.04
N SER A 241 25.62 -8.89 -24.74
CA SER A 241 25.81 -10.22 -24.14
C SER A 241 24.56 -11.10 -24.27
N LEU A 242 23.37 -10.53 -24.02
CA LEU A 242 22.10 -11.25 -24.16
C LEU A 242 21.79 -11.60 -25.62
N TRP A 243 22.07 -10.70 -26.54
CA TRP A 243 21.88 -10.95 -27.97
C TRP A 243 22.81 -12.07 -28.45
N GLN A 244 24.08 -12.07 -28.03
CA GLN A 244 25.03 -13.15 -28.34
C GLN A 244 24.58 -14.51 -27.80
N GLN A 245 24.08 -14.56 -26.56
CA GLN A 245 23.53 -15.78 -25.97
C GLN A 245 22.32 -16.32 -26.74
N ARG A 246 21.39 -15.44 -27.15
CA ARG A 246 20.23 -15.84 -27.98
C ARG A 246 20.66 -16.39 -29.34
N ARG A 247 21.63 -15.73 -29.99
CA ARG A 247 22.21 -16.20 -31.25
C ARG A 247 22.91 -17.56 -31.10
N GLN A 248 23.62 -17.78 -29.99
CA GLN A 248 24.25 -19.08 -29.70
C GLN A 248 23.19 -20.17 -29.50
N ARG A 249 22.12 -19.92 -28.73
CA ARG A 249 21.02 -20.87 -28.56
C ARG A 249 20.34 -21.21 -29.87
N GLN A 250 20.00 -20.21 -30.68
CA GLN A 250 19.40 -20.42 -32.01
C GLN A 250 20.32 -21.21 -32.96
N ARG A 251 21.64 -21.05 -32.85
CA ARG A 251 22.61 -21.83 -33.62
C ARG A 251 22.84 -23.24 -33.08
N GLN A 252 22.53 -23.50 -31.82
CA GLN A 252 22.62 -24.82 -31.18
C GLN A 252 21.34 -25.65 -31.35
N GLN A 253 20.22 -25.01 -31.68
CA GLN A 253 18.92 -25.65 -31.90
C GLN A 253 18.70 -26.36 -33.27
N PRO A 254 19.52 -26.23 -34.34
CA PRO A 254 19.18 -26.84 -35.64
C PRO A 254 19.53 -28.34 -35.80
N ASP A 255 20.35 -28.94 -34.94
CA ASP A 255 20.78 -30.34 -35.14
C ASP A 255 19.95 -31.38 -34.37
N SER A 256 19.20 -30.97 -33.34
CA SER A 256 18.31 -31.87 -32.59
C SER A 256 17.06 -32.25 -33.39
N ALA A 257 16.57 -31.37 -34.27
CA ALA A 257 15.42 -31.68 -35.13
C ALA A 257 15.79 -32.54 -36.35
N ALA A 258 17.08 -32.61 -36.73
CA ALA A 258 17.55 -33.40 -37.87
C ALA A 258 18.14 -34.77 -37.47
N SER A 259 18.47 -35.00 -36.19
CA SER A 259 19.12 -36.22 -35.71
C SER A 259 18.18 -37.33 -35.22
N HIS A 260 16.86 -37.09 -35.16
CA HIS A 260 15.87 -38.13 -34.85
C HIS A 260 15.58 -39.12 -35.99
N ALA A 261 16.33 -39.08 -37.10
CA ALA A 261 16.14 -39.98 -38.26
C ALA A 261 17.16 -41.14 -38.37
N SER A 262 18.10 -41.31 -37.42
CA SER A 262 19.06 -42.43 -37.47
C SER A 262 19.22 -43.10 -36.12
N GLY A 263 18.81 -44.37 -36.05
CA GLY A 263 18.70 -45.20 -34.85
C GLY A 263 20.00 -45.51 -34.09
N PRO A 264 19.88 -46.20 -32.95
CA PRO A 264 20.85 -46.13 -31.86
C PRO A 264 21.97 -47.17 -32.00
N GLN A 265 23.21 -46.75 -31.77
CA GLN A 265 24.26 -47.63 -31.23
C GLN A 265 24.77 -47.04 -29.91
N SER A 266 24.62 -47.82 -28.86
CA SER A 266 25.04 -47.53 -27.50
C SER A 266 26.57 -47.35 -27.39
N PRO A 267 27.07 -46.34 -26.67
CA PRO A 267 28.38 -46.41 -26.05
C PRO A 267 28.26 -46.61 -24.54
N GLN A 268 29.08 -47.55 -24.07
CA GLN A 268 29.25 -47.98 -22.69
C GLN A 268 29.54 -46.83 -21.72
N ARG A 269 28.80 -46.89 -20.61
CA ARG A 269 29.00 -46.16 -19.36
C ARG A 269 30.39 -46.50 -18.79
N LYS A 270 31.28 -45.51 -18.69
CA LYS A 270 32.53 -45.59 -17.92
C LYS A 270 32.34 -44.86 -16.59
N ASP A 271 32.47 -45.62 -15.51
CA ASP A 271 32.37 -45.17 -14.13
C ASP A 271 33.46 -44.15 -13.79
N VAL A 272 33.05 -43.03 -13.17
CA VAL A 272 33.97 -42.05 -12.57
C VAL A 272 33.78 -42.07 -11.05
N HIS A 273 34.87 -42.40 -10.37
CA HIS A 273 35.00 -42.68 -8.94
C HIS A 273 34.63 -41.50 -8.02
N PRO A 274 34.07 -41.73 -6.80
CA PRO A 274 33.53 -40.68 -5.92
C PRO A 274 34.54 -39.98 -4.98
N VAL A 275 35.87 -40.13 -5.17
CA VAL A 275 36.84 -39.85 -4.09
C VAL A 275 37.44 -38.43 -4.08
N VAL A 276 37.21 -37.59 -5.10
CA VAL A 276 37.89 -36.26 -5.19
C VAL A 276 37.09 -35.08 -4.59
N ARG A 277 35.86 -35.29 -4.06
CA ARG A 277 35.02 -34.17 -3.56
C ARG A 277 35.14 -33.82 -2.07
N ALA A 278 35.89 -34.59 -1.27
CA ALA A 278 35.88 -34.42 0.19
C ALA A 278 36.97 -33.47 0.76
N ALA A 279 37.95 -33.02 -0.03
CA ALA A 279 39.10 -32.27 0.50
C ALA A 279 39.03 -30.73 0.38
N ALA A 280 37.96 -30.15 -0.20
CA ALA A 280 37.92 -28.72 -0.54
C ALA A 280 37.06 -27.82 0.39
N ILE A 281 36.52 -28.35 1.51
CA ILE A 281 35.52 -27.62 2.32
C ILE A 281 36.11 -26.96 3.58
N SER A 282 37.36 -27.23 3.97
CA SER A 282 37.95 -26.67 5.19
C SER A 282 39.05 -25.65 4.91
N ALA A 283 38.68 -24.39 4.62
CA ALA A 283 39.39 -23.14 4.96
C ALA A 283 39.14 -22.00 3.95
N ALA A 284 37.97 -21.37 4.01
CA ALA A 284 37.81 -19.99 3.57
C ALA A 284 36.52 -19.42 4.16
N ALA A 285 36.64 -18.52 5.15
CA ALA A 285 35.52 -17.65 5.47
C ALA A 285 35.12 -16.92 4.15
N PRO A 286 33.86 -17.04 3.69
CA PRO A 286 33.47 -16.44 2.43
C PRO A 286 33.62 -14.92 2.54
N GLN A 287 34.50 -14.35 1.70
CA GLN A 287 34.58 -12.90 1.54
C GLN A 287 33.18 -12.36 1.21
N PRO A 288 32.73 -11.25 1.82
CA PRO A 288 31.36 -10.73 1.68
C PRO A 288 30.93 -10.54 0.21
N LEU A 289 31.88 -10.20 -0.67
CA LEU A 289 31.67 -10.07 -2.12
C LEU A 289 31.37 -11.41 -2.81
N LYS A 290 32.03 -12.51 -2.43
CA LYS A 290 31.75 -13.84 -2.98
C LYS A 290 30.35 -14.31 -2.60
N MET A 291 29.91 -14.01 -1.37
CA MET A 291 28.57 -14.35 -0.90
C MET A 291 27.49 -13.57 -1.67
N LEU A 292 27.71 -12.28 -1.94
CA LEU A 292 26.84 -11.47 -2.80
C LEU A 292 26.82 -11.99 -4.25
N GLN A 293 27.97 -12.38 -4.80
CA GLN A 293 28.05 -12.91 -6.16
C GLN A 293 27.32 -14.26 -6.30
N GLN A 294 27.51 -15.18 -5.34
CA GLN A 294 26.78 -16.45 -5.29
C GLN A 294 25.27 -16.22 -5.12
N TRP A 295 24.89 -15.27 -4.27
CA TRP A 295 23.49 -14.89 -4.10
C TRP A 295 22.89 -14.36 -5.41
N TRP A 296 23.61 -13.47 -6.09
CA TRP A 296 23.17 -12.86 -7.34
C TRP A 296 22.85 -13.90 -8.42
N GLN A 297 23.58 -15.01 -8.43
CA GLN A 297 23.44 -16.11 -9.38
C GLN A 297 22.45 -17.20 -8.95
N SER A 298 21.93 -17.17 -7.72
CA SER A 298 21.08 -18.24 -7.20
C SER A 298 19.71 -18.31 -7.91
N GLU A 299 19.23 -19.52 -8.16
CA GLU A 299 17.90 -19.77 -8.73
C GLU A 299 16.79 -19.28 -7.81
N PHE A 300 16.90 -19.59 -6.52
CA PHE A 300 15.99 -19.13 -5.48
C PHE A 300 15.76 -17.61 -5.55
N ARG A 301 16.82 -16.80 -5.71
CA ARG A 301 16.69 -15.34 -5.86
C ARG A 301 15.84 -14.96 -7.07
N ARG A 302 16.08 -15.57 -8.23
CA ARG A 302 15.38 -15.22 -9.47
C ARG A 302 13.90 -15.52 -9.37
N GLU A 303 13.56 -16.70 -8.87
CA GLU A 303 12.17 -17.13 -8.66
C GLU A 303 11.48 -16.24 -7.61
N TRP A 304 12.17 -15.95 -6.49
CA TRP A 304 11.67 -15.05 -5.45
C TRP A 304 11.40 -13.63 -5.95
N ASN A 305 12.32 -13.07 -6.75
CA ASN A 305 12.16 -11.74 -7.31
C ASN A 305 11.07 -11.68 -8.40
N ALA A 306 10.90 -12.76 -9.18
CA ALA A 306 9.83 -12.86 -10.16
C ALA A 306 8.46 -12.86 -9.48
N TYR A 307 8.33 -13.63 -8.40
CA TYR A 307 7.13 -13.69 -7.57
C TYR A 307 6.79 -12.33 -6.93
N ALA A 308 7.78 -11.63 -6.37
CA ALA A 308 7.52 -10.42 -5.62
C ALA A 308 7.20 -9.17 -6.49
N VAL A 309 7.29 -9.27 -7.82
CA VAL A 309 7.16 -8.12 -8.72
C VAL A 309 5.74 -7.53 -8.76
N ASP A 310 4.71 -8.36 -8.64
CA ASP A 310 3.32 -7.92 -8.69
C ASP A 310 2.88 -7.27 -7.37
N MET A 311 3.41 -7.76 -6.24
CA MET A 311 3.31 -7.11 -4.95
C MET A 311 4.03 -5.76 -4.94
N ASP A 312 5.23 -5.68 -5.51
CA ASP A 312 5.97 -4.42 -5.63
C ASP A 312 5.23 -3.41 -6.49
N ARG A 313 4.63 -3.82 -7.62
CA ARG A 313 3.81 -2.94 -8.46
C ARG A 313 2.74 -2.26 -7.61
N THR A 314 1.99 -3.04 -6.85
CA THR A 314 0.92 -2.53 -5.97
C THR A 314 1.51 -1.63 -4.89
N GLY A 315 2.62 -2.04 -4.26
CA GLY A 315 3.34 -1.24 -3.26
C GLY A 315 3.77 0.12 -3.80
N TRP A 316 4.36 0.18 -4.99
CA TRP A 316 4.78 1.42 -5.64
C TRP A 316 3.60 2.33 -6.00
N LEU A 317 2.48 1.76 -6.45
CA LEU A 317 1.26 2.55 -6.71
C LEU A 317 0.71 3.17 -5.42
N VAL A 318 0.62 2.39 -4.33
CA VAL A 318 0.19 2.90 -3.02
C VAL A 318 1.11 4.03 -2.55
N VAL A 319 2.42 3.88 -2.73
CA VAL A 319 3.41 4.88 -2.32
C VAL A 319 3.30 6.14 -3.16
N ALA A 320 3.12 6.00 -4.48
CA ALA A 320 2.90 7.13 -5.37
C ALA A 320 1.67 7.93 -4.94
N VAL A 321 0.59 7.26 -4.55
CA VAL A 321 -0.62 7.90 -4.03
C VAL A 321 -0.33 8.61 -2.70
N LEU A 322 0.24 7.93 -1.71
CA LEU A 322 0.53 8.52 -0.40
C LEU A 322 1.47 9.72 -0.47
N CYS A 323 2.50 9.64 -1.32
CA CYS A 323 3.43 10.74 -1.54
C CYS A 323 2.79 11.88 -2.36
N SER A 324 1.86 11.59 -3.27
CA SER A 324 1.11 12.65 -3.99
C SER A 324 0.24 13.44 -3.03
N LEU A 325 -0.44 12.73 -2.13
CA LEU A 325 -1.26 13.35 -1.08
C LEU A 325 -0.38 14.21 -0.16
N THR A 326 0.74 13.67 0.32
CA THR A 326 1.67 14.42 1.17
C THR A 326 2.23 15.67 0.46
N SER A 327 2.61 15.52 -0.82
CA SER A 327 3.11 16.60 -1.67
C SER A 327 2.10 17.74 -1.84
N VAL A 328 0.88 17.42 -2.28
CA VAL A 328 -0.11 18.42 -2.65
C VAL A 328 -0.84 18.96 -1.41
N TYR A 329 -1.37 18.09 -0.56
CA TYR A 329 -2.20 18.51 0.57
C TYR A 329 -1.37 19.13 1.69
N LYS A 330 -0.41 18.37 2.23
CA LYS A 330 0.36 18.81 3.40
C LYS A 330 1.36 19.90 3.02
N LEU A 331 2.22 19.63 2.05
CA LEU A 331 3.38 20.50 1.79
C LEU A 331 3.00 21.72 0.95
N TRP A 332 2.19 21.56 -0.09
CA TRP A 332 1.81 22.68 -0.95
C TRP A 332 0.66 23.50 -0.34
N LEU A 333 -0.49 22.87 -0.09
CA LEU A 333 -1.70 23.60 0.31
C LEU A 333 -1.66 24.05 1.79
N HIS A 334 -1.32 23.16 2.72
CA HIS A 334 -1.36 23.48 4.15
C HIS A 334 -0.12 24.25 4.64
N GLU A 335 1.09 23.80 4.28
CA GLU A 335 2.33 24.43 4.78
C GLU A 335 2.89 25.52 3.85
N GLY A 336 2.38 25.66 2.61
CA GLY A 336 2.90 26.62 1.63
C GLY A 336 4.34 26.34 1.16
N LYS A 337 4.90 25.16 1.47
CA LYS A 337 6.29 24.76 1.19
C LYS A 337 6.40 24.09 -0.19
N THR A 338 6.25 24.89 -1.24
CA THR A 338 6.34 24.42 -2.64
C THR A 338 7.62 23.63 -2.97
N GLY A 339 8.76 23.96 -2.35
CA GLY A 339 10.01 23.22 -2.55
C GLY A 339 9.97 21.78 -2.02
N LEU A 340 9.36 21.57 -0.84
CA LEU A 340 9.19 20.24 -0.26
C LEU A 340 8.11 19.44 -1.00
N ALA A 341 7.06 20.12 -1.45
CA ALA A 341 6.05 19.51 -2.32
C ALA A 341 6.71 18.95 -3.60
N LEU A 342 7.55 19.73 -4.29
CA LEU A 342 8.25 19.24 -5.48
C LEU A 342 9.20 18.06 -5.20
N LEU A 343 9.89 18.05 -4.06
CA LEU A 343 10.71 16.91 -3.64
C LEU A 343 9.86 15.66 -3.34
N CYS A 344 8.67 15.84 -2.78
CA CYS A 344 7.73 14.75 -2.57
C CYS A 344 7.15 14.24 -3.90
N ALA A 345 6.82 15.14 -4.82
CA ALA A 345 6.38 14.83 -6.18
C ALA A 345 7.45 14.09 -7.00
N SER A 346 8.75 14.36 -6.81
CA SER A 346 9.79 13.57 -7.49
C SER A 346 9.80 12.11 -7.02
N HIS A 347 9.44 11.85 -5.76
CA HIS A 347 9.29 10.48 -5.27
C HIS A 347 8.04 9.80 -5.85
N VAL A 348 6.95 10.54 -6.03
CA VAL A 348 5.74 10.06 -6.73
C VAL A 348 6.11 9.58 -8.14
N LEU A 349 6.84 10.41 -8.89
CA LEU A 349 7.26 10.08 -10.24
C LEU A 349 8.16 8.84 -10.26
N LEU A 350 9.10 8.74 -9.31
CA LEU A 350 9.93 7.54 -9.16
C LEU A 350 9.07 6.30 -8.88
N ALA A 351 8.12 6.38 -7.96
CA ALA A 351 7.25 5.26 -7.61
C ALA A 351 6.36 4.83 -8.80
N LEU A 352 5.75 5.78 -9.52
CA LEU A 352 4.99 5.49 -10.75
C LEU A 352 5.88 4.86 -11.83
N ALA A 353 7.11 5.33 -11.99
CA ALA A 353 8.06 4.75 -12.93
C ALA A 353 8.42 3.31 -12.55
N LEU A 354 8.65 3.02 -11.27
CA LEU A 354 8.92 1.66 -10.79
C LEU A 354 7.70 0.74 -10.98
N ALA A 355 6.48 1.23 -10.72
CA ALA A 355 5.25 0.47 -11.00
C ALA A 355 5.06 0.18 -12.51
N ALA A 356 5.34 1.15 -13.37
CA ALA A 356 5.29 0.98 -14.81
C ALA A 356 6.33 -0.04 -15.30
N VAL A 357 7.55 0.01 -14.74
CA VAL A 357 8.62 -0.96 -15.00
C VAL A 357 8.22 -2.38 -14.59
N CYS A 358 7.49 -2.54 -13.47
CA CYS A 358 6.96 -3.84 -13.06
C CYS A 358 5.89 -4.38 -14.03
N THR A 359 5.17 -3.51 -14.73
CA THR A 359 4.04 -3.88 -15.60
C THR A 359 4.48 -4.19 -17.03
N TYR A 360 5.45 -3.47 -17.57
CA TYR A 360 5.84 -3.59 -18.97
C TYR A 360 6.77 -4.81 -19.18
N PRO A 361 6.38 -5.85 -19.96
CA PRO A 361 7.08 -7.14 -19.99
C PRO A 361 8.61 -7.11 -20.17
N PRO A 362 9.19 -6.31 -21.09
CA PRO A 362 10.65 -6.27 -21.25
C PRO A 362 11.35 -5.48 -20.12
N ALA A 363 10.65 -4.57 -19.45
CA ALA A 363 11.16 -3.86 -18.26
C ALA A 363 10.96 -4.67 -16.98
N ARG A 364 9.90 -5.50 -16.91
CA ARG A 364 9.61 -6.42 -15.82
C ARG A 364 10.78 -7.37 -15.60
N GLN A 365 11.36 -7.93 -16.68
CA GLN A 365 12.54 -8.79 -16.56
C GLN A 365 13.77 -8.06 -16.01
N LEU A 366 13.99 -6.80 -16.41
CA LEU A 366 15.08 -5.98 -15.87
C LEU A 366 14.84 -5.70 -14.38
N TYR A 367 13.61 -5.41 -14.00
CA TYR A 367 13.22 -5.22 -12.62
C TYR A 367 13.48 -6.48 -11.80
N ILE A 368 13.04 -7.65 -12.26
CA ILE A 368 13.27 -8.93 -11.57
C ILE A 368 14.77 -9.19 -11.34
N CYS A 369 15.61 -8.92 -12.35
CA CYS A 369 17.05 -9.10 -12.27
C CYS A 369 17.75 -8.14 -11.28
N HIS A 370 17.21 -6.93 -11.09
CA HIS A 370 17.80 -5.85 -10.30
C HIS A 370 16.86 -5.32 -9.21
N ARG A 371 15.92 -6.15 -8.77
CA ARG A 371 14.80 -5.77 -7.90
C ARG A 371 15.29 -5.12 -6.62
N GLU A 372 16.30 -5.73 -6.00
CA GLU A 372 16.85 -5.25 -4.75
C GLU A 372 17.47 -3.86 -4.88
N CYS A 373 18.13 -3.56 -6.01
CA CYS A 373 18.65 -2.23 -6.29
C CYS A 373 17.52 -1.21 -6.45
N PHE A 374 16.48 -1.51 -7.23
CA PHE A 374 15.36 -0.60 -7.47
C PHE A 374 14.60 -0.29 -6.18
N VAL A 375 14.30 -1.31 -5.38
CA VAL A 375 13.63 -1.13 -4.09
C VAL A 375 14.49 -0.35 -3.10
N THR A 376 15.79 -0.63 -3.04
CA THR A 376 16.72 0.11 -2.17
C THR A 376 16.81 1.58 -2.59
N MET A 377 16.91 1.87 -3.89
CA MET A 377 16.92 3.24 -4.40
C MET A 377 15.62 3.99 -4.09
N GLY A 378 14.47 3.35 -4.30
CA GLY A 378 13.17 3.91 -3.94
C GLY A 378 13.10 4.21 -2.44
N SER A 379 13.55 3.28 -1.60
CA SER A 379 13.56 3.43 -0.13
C SER A 379 14.50 4.55 0.33
N LEU A 380 15.69 4.67 -0.25
CA LEU A 380 16.64 5.75 0.03
C LEU A 380 16.08 7.12 -0.35
N HIS A 381 15.45 7.22 -1.52
CA HIS A 381 14.80 8.46 -1.95
C HIS A 381 13.61 8.83 -1.05
N CYS A 382 12.82 7.83 -0.62
CA CYS A 382 11.72 8.02 0.33
C CYS A 382 12.25 8.55 1.68
N ALA A 383 13.26 7.88 2.25
CA ALA A 383 13.88 8.28 3.50
C ALA A 383 14.46 9.71 3.44
N PHE A 384 15.16 10.04 2.35
CA PHE A 384 15.66 11.39 2.11
C PHE A 384 14.53 12.43 2.08
N MET A 385 13.49 12.17 1.29
CA MET A 385 12.34 13.05 1.12
C MET A 385 11.60 13.29 2.44
N CYS A 386 11.30 12.24 3.18
CA CYS A 386 10.59 12.34 4.44
C CYS A 386 11.41 13.05 5.51
N ARG A 387 12.71 12.81 5.55
CA ARG A 387 13.62 13.55 6.42
C ARG A 387 13.65 15.03 6.10
N SER A 388 13.67 15.40 4.83
CA SER A 388 13.55 16.81 4.41
C SER A 388 12.21 17.41 4.86
N ILE A 389 11.11 16.66 4.80
CA ILE A 389 9.81 17.08 5.34
C ILE A 389 9.88 17.28 6.85
N SER A 390 10.46 16.34 7.60
CA SER A 390 10.57 16.41 9.06
C SER A 390 11.46 17.56 9.53
N ASN A 391 12.51 17.91 8.77
CA ASN A 391 13.42 19.01 9.09
C ASN A 391 12.91 20.38 8.68
N HIS A 392 12.26 20.47 7.52
CA HIS A 392 11.94 21.76 6.89
C HIS A 392 10.44 22.03 6.77
N GLY A 393 9.59 21.07 7.15
CA GLY A 393 8.14 21.22 7.18
C GLY A 393 7.71 22.34 8.13
N GLY A 394 6.63 23.03 7.78
CA GLY A 394 6.10 24.17 8.52
C GLY A 394 5.54 23.81 9.90
N THR A 395 5.10 22.56 10.10
CA THR A 395 4.60 22.09 11.39
C THR A 395 5.70 21.35 12.16
N ASN A 396 6.05 21.81 13.36
CA ASN A 396 6.91 21.03 14.25
C ASN A 396 6.10 19.85 14.83
N LEU A 397 6.32 18.66 14.27
CA LEU A 397 5.62 17.42 14.65
C LEU A 397 5.81 17.10 16.14
N PHE A 398 6.95 17.47 16.71
CA PHE A 398 7.30 17.17 18.09
C PHE A 398 6.48 17.94 19.11
N LEU A 399 5.86 19.09 18.75
CA LEU A 399 4.93 19.81 19.63
C LEU A 399 3.74 18.94 20.08
N ARG A 400 3.44 17.87 19.35
CA ARG A 400 2.37 16.94 19.69
C ARG A 400 2.76 15.94 20.78
N HIS A 401 3.97 15.98 21.34
CA HIS A 401 4.40 15.02 22.37
C HIS A 401 3.57 15.10 23.66
N GLY A 402 3.04 16.28 24.01
CA GLY A 402 2.18 16.48 25.18
C GLY A 402 2.80 16.02 26.51
N GLY A 403 4.13 16.12 26.64
CA GLY A 403 4.87 15.67 27.82
C GLY A 403 5.06 14.15 27.95
N SER A 404 4.64 13.33 26.98
CA SER A 404 4.78 11.87 27.08
C SER A 404 6.04 11.35 26.38
N PRO A 405 6.92 10.58 27.07
CA PRO A 405 8.12 9.98 26.47
C PRO A 405 7.78 8.93 25.40
N LEU A 406 6.70 8.16 25.58
CA LEU A 406 6.24 7.18 24.59
C LEU A 406 5.66 7.85 23.35
N ARG A 407 4.92 8.96 23.52
CA ARG A 407 4.44 9.73 22.38
C ARG A 407 5.60 10.38 21.64
N LEU A 408 6.59 10.89 22.36
CA LEU A 408 7.83 11.39 21.76
C LEU A 408 8.56 10.30 20.98
N LEU A 409 8.71 9.10 21.54
CA LEU A 409 9.29 7.95 20.84
C LEU A 409 8.52 7.64 19.55
N GLY A 410 7.19 7.60 19.59
CA GLY A 410 6.36 7.42 18.39
C GLY A 410 6.55 8.54 17.36
N LEU A 411 6.67 9.79 17.80
CA LEU A 411 6.92 10.94 16.92
C LEU A 411 8.33 10.94 16.33
N LEU A 412 9.36 10.50 17.08
CA LEU A 412 10.72 10.29 16.58
C LEU A 412 10.74 9.16 15.54
N ILE A 413 10.10 8.04 15.85
CA ILE A 413 9.94 6.91 14.94
C ILE A 413 9.26 7.34 13.63
N ILE A 414 8.20 8.14 13.69
CA ILE A 414 7.52 8.69 12.49
C ILE A 414 8.40 9.74 11.79
N GLY A 415 9.04 10.62 12.55
CA GLY A 415 9.83 11.75 12.06
C GLY A 415 11.11 11.33 11.35
N ASP A 416 11.77 10.28 11.85
CA ASP A 416 12.96 9.67 11.23
C ASP A 416 12.60 8.76 10.04
N PHE A 417 11.29 8.52 9.84
CA PHE A 417 10.72 7.72 8.74
C PHE A 417 11.28 6.29 8.64
N PHE A 418 11.93 5.85 9.72
CA PHE A 418 12.57 4.57 9.90
C PHE A 418 11.59 3.37 9.73
N PRO A 419 10.35 3.38 10.28
CA PRO A 419 9.39 2.29 10.12
C PRO A 419 9.04 2.03 8.68
N PHE A 420 9.00 3.07 7.85
CA PHE A 420 8.66 2.92 6.44
C PHE A 420 9.81 2.26 5.69
N GLY A 421 11.07 2.65 5.95
CA GLY A 421 12.24 1.94 5.41
C GLY A 421 12.22 0.46 5.79
N VAL A 422 11.91 0.15 7.05
CA VAL A 422 11.79 -1.25 7.51
C VAL A 422 10.61 -1.98 6.91
N LEU A 423 9.43 -1.33 6.89
CA LEU A 423 8.26 -1.87 6.21
C LEU A 423 8.60 -2.17 4.75
N TYR A 424 9.33 -1.29 4.07
CA TYR A 424 9.73 -1.53 2.70
C TYR A 424 10.66 -2.72 2.56
N HIS A 425 11.69 -2.84 3.39
CA HIS A 425 12.59 -3.99 3.33
C HIS A 425 11.88 -5.31 3.69
N LEU A 426 10.94 -5.29 4.64
CA LEU A 426 10.16 -6.47 5.07
C LEU A 426 9.02 -6.83 4.09
N ILE A 427 8.21 -5.85 3.69
CA ILE A 427 7.09 -6.01 2.75
C ILE A 427 7.61 -6.32 1.35
N ALA A 428 8.64 -5.60 0.88
CA ALA A 428 9.30 -5.95 -0.37
C ALA A 428 10.24 -7.16 -0.19
N ARG A 429 10.27 -7.83 0.96
CA ARG A 429 10.95 -9.12 1.15
C ARG A 429 12.33 -9.17 0.51
N LEU A 430 13.13 -8.11 0.73
CA LEU A 430 14.47 -8.05 0.18
C LEU A 430 15.31 -9.13 0.83
N SER A 431 16.20 -9.75 0.06
CA SER A 431 17.02 -10.82 0.63
C SER A 431 17.82 -10.31 1.82
N PHE A 432 17.92 -11.13 2.85
CA PHE A 432 18.81 -10.98 3.99
C PHE A 432 20.24 -10.72 3.51
N ALA A 433 20.72 -11.48 2.52
CA ALA A 433 22.06 -11.29 1.96
C ALA A 433 22.28 -9.87 1.43
N TRP A 434 21.31 -9.28 0.72
CA TRP A 434 21.37 -7.90 0.24
C TRP A 434 21.17 -6.89 1.37
N SER A 435 20.17 -7.12 2.22
CA SER A 435 19.77 -6.20 3.29
C SER A 435 20.85 -6.03 4.34
N ARG A 436 21.72 -7.03 4.57
CA ARG A 436 22.92 -6.91 5.42
C ARG A 436 23.87 -5.80 4.98
N PHE A 437 23.85 -5.42 3.70
CA PHE A 437 24.65 -4.31 3.18
C PHE A 437 23.80 -3.05 2.98
N ALA A 438 22.60 -3.21 2.41
CA ALA A 438 21.73 -2.09 2.06
C ALA A 438 21.19 -1.35 3.28
N LEU A 439 20.79 -2.05 4.35
CA LEU A 439 20.24 -1.41 5.56
C LEU A 439 21.28 -0.58 6.30
N PRO A 440 22.51 -1.08 6.59
CA PRO A 440 23.55 -0.23 7.16
C PRO A 440 23.86 0.98 6.30
N LEU A 441 23.95 0.82 4.97
CA LEU A 441 24.18 1.95 4.08
C LEU A 441 23.03 2.97 4.15
N ALA A 442 21.78 2.51 4.15
CA ALA A 442 20.60 3.37 4.25
C ALA A 442 20.49 4.10 5.59
N VAL A 443 20.99 3.50 6.67
CA VAL A 443 21.04 4.08 8.01
C VAL A 443 22.25 5.01 8.21
N LEU A 444 23.39 4.70 7.60
CA LEU A 444 24.61 5.51 7.69
C LEU A 444 24.57 6.77 6.80
N LEU A 445 23.91 6.71 5.64
CA LEU A 445 23.81 7.86 4.74
C LEU A 445 23.20 9.13 5.40
N PRO A 446 22.14 9.01 6.23
CA PRO A 446 21.53 10.17 6.86
C PRO A 446 22.14 10.55 8.23
N LEU A 447 23.04 9.74 8.79
CA LEU A 447 23.68 9.97 10.09
C LEU A 447 24.38 11.35 10.23
N PRO A 448 25.10 11.86 9.21
CA PRO A 448 25.72 13.19 9.27
C PRO A 448 24.71 14.34 9.41
N ARG A 449 23.42 14.08 9.17
CA ARG A 449 22.34 15.08 9.23
C ARG A 449 21.47 14.95 10.49
N GLU A 450 21.76 14.02 11.42
CA GLU A 450 20.90 13.78 12.60
C GLU A 450 20.82 14.96 13.55
N GLN A 451 21.88 15.77 13.58
CA GLN A 451 21.89 16.99 14.37
C GLN A 451 20.71 17.89 14.04
N SER A 452 20.26 17.95 12.79
CA SER A 452 19.13 18.81 12.40
C SER A 452 17.79 18.40 13.01
N ILE A 453 17.51 17.09 13.09
CA ILE A 453 16.30 16.57 13.73
C ILE A 453 16.39 16.81 15.23
N CYS A 454 17.52 16.49 15.84
CA CYS A 454 17.70 16.69 17.28
C CYS A 454 17.70 18.18 17.68
N HIS A 455 18.21 19.08 16.85
CA HIS A 455 18.03 20.52 17.06
C HIS A 455 16.55 20.91 17.07
N ARG A 456 15.75 20.36 16.16
CA ARG A 456 14.30 20.64 16.12
C ARG A 456 13.56 20.03 17.31
N VAL A 457 13.94 18.82 17.74
CA VAL A 457 13.41 18.16 18.94
C VAL A 457 13.73 19.00 20.17
N VAL A 458 15.00 19.32 20.40
CA VAL A 458 15.46 20.10 21.57
C VAL A 458 14.93 21.53 21.57
N ALA A 459 14.69 22.12 20.40
CA ALA A 459 14.02 23.44 20.30
C ALA A 459 12.51 23.39 20.58
N THR A 460 11.93 22.20 20.79
CA THR A 460 10.50 22.06 21.12
C THR A 460 10.29 22.35 22.61
N PRO A 461 9.44 23.33 22.98
CA PRO A 461 9.22 23.66 24.39
C PRO A 461 8.68 22.46 25.20
N GLY A 462 9.27 22.21 26.37
CA GLY A 462 8.84 21.17 27.31
C GLY A 462 9.29 19.74 26.95
N ILE A 463 10.21 19.60 26.01
CA ILE A 463 10.71 18.31 25.52
C ILE A 463 11.72 17.64 26.46
N GLU A 464 12.32 18.41 27.37
CA GLU A 464 13.51 18.02 28.14
C GLU A 464 13.22 16.81 29.05
N ALA A 465 12.13 16.86 29.82
CA ALA A 465 11.75 15.76 30.71
C ALA A 465 11.37 14.48 29.93
N PRO A 466 10.47 14.52 28.92
CA PRO A 466 10.16 13.34 28.10
C PRO A 466 11.37 12.74 27.40
N LEU A 467 12.31 13.57 26.95
CA LEU A 467 13.52 13.12 26.28
C LEU A 467 14.47 12.43 27.26
N SER A 468 14.63 12.98 28.47
CA SER A 468 15.44 12.39 29.53
C SER A 468 14.87 11.06 30.03
N ASP A 469 13.55 11.00 30.22
CA ASP A 469 12.85 9.76 30.59
C ASP A 469 13.04 8.68 29.52
N LEU A 470 12.86 9.05 28.24
CA LEU A 470 13.02 8.12 27.13
C LEU A 470 14.46 7.61 27.00
N HIS A 471 15.45 8.50 27.17
CA HIS A 471 16.86 8.12 27.19
C HIS A 471 17.15 7.11 28.30
N THR A 472 16.62 7.35 29.50
CA THR A 472 16.82 6.46 30.67
C THR A 472 16.19 5.08 30.42
N VAL A 473 15.00 5.02 29.84
CA VAL A 473 14.34 3.76 29.47
C VAL A 473 15.17 2.99 28.44
N LEU A 474 15.60 3.64 27.36
CA LEU A 474 16.38 2.99 26.31
C LEU A 474 17.76 2.54 26.79
N GLN A 475 18.41 3.32 27.66
CA GLN A 475 19.66 2.93 28.31
C GLN A 475 19.46 1.67 29.17
N THR A 476 18.39 1.63 29.97
CA THR A 476 18.06 0.46 30.80
C THR A 476 17.82 -0.78 29.94
N VAL A 477 17.09 -0.64 28.83
CA VAL A 477 16.87 -1.74 27.86
C VAL A 477 18.18 -2.19 27.22
N HIS A 478 19.06 -1.25 26.86
CA HIS A 478 20.37 -1.55 26.29
C HIS A 478 21.26 -2.30 27.30
N ASP A 479 21.28 -1.88 28.56
CA ASP A 479 22.05 -2.51 29.63
C ASP A 479 21.52 -3.93 29.93
N LEU A 480 20.19 -4.13 29.87
CA LEU A 480 19.55 -5.44 29.97
C LEU A 480 19.84 -6.35 28.76
N ALA A 481 19.92 -5.79 27.56
CA ALA A 481 20.18 -6.58 26.35
C ALA A 481 21.65 -6.98 26.21
N THR A 482 22.57 -6.18 26.75
CA THR A 482 24.01 -6.39 26.55
C THR A 482 24.65 -7.36 27.54
N LEU A 483 24.02 -7.66 28.69
CA LEU A 483 24.37 -8.67 29.73
C LEU A 483 25.86 -9.09 29.81
N THR A 484 26.76 -8.14 29.61
CA THR A 484 28.20 -8.36 29.61
C THR A 484 28.72 -7.71 30.89
N PRO A 485 29.47 -8.45 31.74
CA PRO A 485 29.94 -7.95 33.03
C PRO A 485 30.70 -6.61 32.97
N ALA A 486 31.23 -6.24 31.79
CA ALA A 486 31.94 -5.00 31.54
C ALA A 486 31.05 -3.73 31.60
N SER A 487 29.73 -3.82 31.44
CA SER A 487 28.84 -2.63 31.50
C SER A 487 28.64 -2.09 32.92
N ARG A 488 28.93 -2.89 33.97
CA ARG A 488 28.78 -2.49 35.38
C ARG A 488 29.87 -1.54 35.91
N LEU A 489 30.89 -1.22 35.11
CA LEU A 489 32.01 -0.36 35.52
C LEU A 489 31.91 1.09 35.03
N ARG A 490 30.84 1.49 34.34
CA ARG A 490 30.63 2.92 34.02
C ARG A 490 29.92 3.59 35.19
N GLY A 491 30.63 4.53 35.83
CA GLY A 491 30.08 5.41 36.87
C GLY A 491 28.87 6.21 36.37
N PRO A 492 28.14 6.88 37.28
CA PRO A 492 26.93 7.63 36.94
C PRO A 492 27.27 8.59 35.80
N TYR A 493 26.67 8.36 34.64
CA TYR A 493 26.82 9.23 33.48
C TYR A 493 26.48 10.65 33.93
N ALA A 494 27.47 11.55 33.85
CA ALA A 494 27.24 12.98 34.00
C ALA A 494 26.04 13.36 33.11
N ALA A 495 25.14 14.20 33.62
CA ALA A 495 23.88 14.54 32.97
C ALA A 495 24.12 14.94 31.51
N ALA A 496 23.89 14.01 30.59
CA ALA A 496 24.06 14.24 29.15
C ALA A 496 23.17 15.41 28.76
N SER A 497 23.68 16.32 27.95
CA SER A 497 22.88 17.44 27.44
C SER A 497 21.66 16.90 26.67
N PRO A 498 20.53 17.64 26.60
CA PRO A 498 19.36 17.20 25.82
C PRO A 498 19.69 16.84 24.36
N MET A 499 20.68 17.52 23.77
CA MET A 499 21.17 17.21 22.44
C MET A 499 21.84 15.83 22.38
N GLU A 500 22.73 15.52 23.32
CA GLU A 500 23.38 14.20 23.41
C GLU A 500 22.38 13.09 23.68
N GLN A 501 21.38 13.34 24.55
CA GLN A 501 20.29 12.40 24.82
C GLN A 501 19.49 12.10 23.54
N CYS A 502 19.11 13.13 22.76
CA CYS A 502 18.42 12.94 21.50
C CYS A 502 19.27 12.17 20.49
N LEU A 503 20.55 12.53 20.33
CA LEU A 503 21.45 11.84 19.41
C LEU A 503 21.63 10.36 19.79
N ALA A 504 21.73 10.06 21.08
CA ALA A 504 21.81 8.68 21.58
C ALA A 504 20.51 7.89 21.32
N ILE A 505 19.34 8.47 21.60
CA ILE A 505 18.03 7.86 21.30
C ILE A 505 17.91 7.57 19.80
N ASN A 506 18.23 8.54 18.96
CA ASN A 506 18.11 8.41 17.51
C ASN A 506 19.11 7.39 16.95
N ALA A 507 20.37 7.42 17.41
CA ALA A 507 21.36 6.39 17.06
C ALA A 507 20.89 4.99 17.47
N TRP A 508 20.26 4.84 18.64
CA TRP A 508 19.69 3.58 19.08
C TRP A 508 18.54 3.12 18.18
N LEU A 509 17.61 4.02 17.84
CA LEU A 509 16.50 3.74 16.90
C LEU A 509 17.03 3.33 15.52
N LEU A 510 18.08 3.97 15.04
CA LEU A 510 18.73 3.67 13.76
C LEU A 510 19.50 2.35 13.77
N LEU A 511 20.19 2.00 14.84
CA LEU A 511 20.95 0.75 14.89
C LEU A 511 20.05 -0.44 15.20
N PHE A 512 19.24 -0.33 16.25
CA PHE A 512 18.41 -1.43 16.72
C PHE A 512 17.15 -1.57 15.87
N GLY A 513 16.42 -0.46 15.71
CA GLY A 513 15.30 -0.40 14.78
C GLY A 513 15.76 -0.54 13.34
N GLY A 514 16.67 0.34 12.87
CA GLY A 514 17.10 0.45 11.45
C GLY A 514 17.69 -0.81 10.85
N ILE A 515 18.47 -1.54 11.64
CA ILE A 515 19.35 -2.59 11.14
C ILE A 515 19.06 -3.91 11.83
N ALA A 516 19.15 -3.98 13.16
CA ALA A 516 19.13 -5.25 13.87
C ALA A 516 17.78 -5.98 13.75
N LEU A 517 16.67 -5.31 14.08
CA LEU A 517 15.33 -5.90 14.06
C LEU A 517 14.89 -6.35 12.65
N PRO A 518 15.06 -5.55 11.58
CA PRO A 518 14.71 -5.94 10.22
C PRO A 518 15.60 -7.06 9.70
N LEU A 519 16.91 -7.06 10.02
CA LEU A 519 17.79 -8.14 9.65
C LEU A 519 17.42 -9.44 10.35
N ALA A 520 17.05 -9.41 11.63
CA ALA A 520 16.57 -10.59 12.35
C ALA A 520 15.27 -11.12 11.73
N ALA A 521 14.32 -10.23 11.45
CA ALA A 521 13.06 -10.60 10.80
C ALA A 521 13.28 -11.16 9.38
N LEU A 522 14.14 -10.53 8.57
CA LEU A 522 14.49 -11.03 7.23
C LEU A 522 15.25 -12.35 7.28
N ALA A 523 16.14 -12.55 8.25
CA ALA A 523 16.83 -13.83 8.43
C ALA A 523 15.83 -14.96 8.72
N ALA A 524 14.86 -14.71 9.60
CA ALA A 524 13.81 -15.67 9.93
C ALA A 524 12.91 -15.96 8.71
N VAL A 525 12.43 -14.91 8.02
CA VAL A 525 11.54 -15.05 6.86
C VAL A 525 12.24 -15.72 5.68
N GLU A 526 13.47 -15.33 5.36
CA GLU A 526 14.22 -15.93 4.24
C GLU A 526 14.67 -17.36 4.56
N GLY A 527 15.18 -17.62 5.77
CA GLY A 527 15.58 -18.96 6.18
C GLY A 527 14.44 -19.95 6.07
N HIS A 528 13.25 -19.52 6.50
CA HIS A 528 12.03 -20.30 6.37
C HIS A 528 11.60 -20.50 4.91
N SER A 529 11.63 -19.44 4.10
CA SER A 529 11.25 -19.51 2.68
C SER A 529 12.20 -20.40 1.87
N ARG A 530 13.50 -20.38 2.17
CA ARG A 530 14.49 -21.27 1.56
C ARG A 530 14.24 -22.73 1.93
N CYS A 531 13.90 -23.03 3.18
CA CYS A 531 13.57 -24.39 3.62
C CYS A 531 12.37 -24.94 2.84
N MET A 532 11.29 -24.16 2.74
CA MET A 532 10.10 -24.55 1.97
C MET A 532 10.40 -24.76 0.48
N TRP A 533 11.16 -23.83 -0.13
CA TRP A 533 11.56 -23.94 -1.52
C TRP A 533 12.39 -25.21 -1.79
N GLN A 534 13.32 -25.53 -0.89
CA GLN A 534 14.11 -26.76 -0.96
C GLN A 534 13.23 -28.02 -0.85
N GLN A 535 12.27 -28.02 0.07
CA GLN A 535 11.31 -29.13 0.21
C GLN A 535 10.46 -29.32 -1.04
N GLN A 536 9.98 -28.24 -1.66
CA GLN A 536 9.20 -28.31 -2.89
C GLN A 536 10.04 -28.84 -4.06
N ARG A 537 11.27 -28.33 -4.22
CA ARG A 537 12.21 -28.86 -5.23
C ARG A 537 12.55 -30.32 -4.99
N GLN A 538 12.66 -30.76 -3.75
CA GLN A 538 12.85 -32.17 -3.41
C GLN A 538 11.63 -33.02 -3.79
N ARG A 539 10.41 -32.55 -3.49
CA ARG A 539 9.17 -33.24 -3.89
C ARG A 539 9.01 -33.32 -5.41
N GLN A 540 9.26 -32.23 -6.13
CA GLN A 540 9.25 -32.25 -7.60
C GLN A 540 10.28 -33.23 -8.15
N ARG A 541 11.50 -33.28 -7.57
CA ARG A 541 12.51 -34.28 -7.97
C ARG A 541 12.13 -35.71 -7.61
N GLN A 542 11.46 -35.93 -6.48
CA GLN A 542 10.95 -37.24 -6.08
C GLN A 542 9.82 -37.68 -7.01
N GLN A 543 8.86 -36.80 -7.32
CA GLN A 543 7.81 -37.06 -8.30
C GLN A 543 8.41 -37.41 -9.67
N LEU A 544 9.38 -36.62 -10.15
CA LEU A 544 10.09 -36.92 -11.40
C LEU A 544 10.91 -38.22 -11.34
N SER A 545 11.36 -38.65 -10.15
CA SER A 545 12.11 -39.90 -9.96
C SER A 545 11.21 -41.12 -9.78
N ASP A 546 10.01 -40.95 -9.22
CA ASP A 546 9.04 -42.01 -8.96
C ASP A 546 8.14 -42.26 -10.19
N THR A 547 8.02 -41.27 -11.08
CA THR A 547 7.44 -41.48 -12.40
C THR A 547 8.49 -42.21 -13.24
N ASP A 548 8.48 -43.55 -13.18
CA ASP A 548 9.30 -44.44 -14.01
C ASP A 548 8.83 -44.30 -15.47
N LEU A 549 9.25 -43.21 -16.10
CA LEU A 549 8.84 -42.84 -17.44
C LEU A 549 9.68 -43.63 -18.43
N SER A 550 8.99 -44.35 -19.30
CA SER A 550 9.59 -44.89 -20.50
C SER A 550 10.21 -43.73 -21.29
N THR A 551 11.35 -43.96 -21.95
CA THR A 551 12.12 -42.95 -22.70
C THR A 551 11.32 -42.15 -23.74
N ASP A 552 10.10 -42.57 -24.06
CA ASP A 552 9.21 -41.90 -25.01
C ASP A 552 8.40 -40.74 -24.36
N ASP A 553 8.34 -40.65 -23.03
CA ASP A 553 7.57 -39.62 -22.31
C ASP A 553 8.41 -38.40 -21.85
N GLU A 554 9.74 -38.44 -22.02
CA GLU A 554 10.63 -37.30 -21.66
C GLU A 554 10.36 -36.06 -22.53
N GLU A 555 9.97 -36.23 -23.79
CA GLU A 555 9.63 -35.11 -24.69
C GLU A 555 8.28 -34.47 -24.31
N LEU A 556 7.38 -35.24 -23.70
CA LEU A 556 6.09 -34.74 -23.22
C LEU A 556 6.25 -33.94 -21.91
N LEU A 557 7.14 -34.36 -21.00
CA LEU A 557 7.39 -33.64 -19.75
C LEU A 557 8.10 -32.29 -19.93
N ALA A 558 8.94 -32.15 -20.95
CA ALA A 558 9.51 -30.86 -21.34
C ALA A 558 8.43 -29.84 -21.77
N SER A 559 7.24 -30.32 -22.18
CA SER A 559 6.08 -29.47 -22.51
C SER A 559 5.16 -29.19 -21.31
N VAL A 560 5.21 -30.02 -20.27
CA VAL A 560 4.38 -29.90 -19.05
C VAL A 560 5.05 -29.02 -17.97
N GLU A 561 6.36 -28.82 -18.01
CA GLU A 561 7.08 -27.87 -17.11
C GLU A 561 6.64 -26.39 -17.24
N CYS A 562 5.71 -26.05 -18.14
CA CYS A 562 5.17 -24.69 -18.30
C CYS A 562 3.83 -24.41 -17.58
N PHE A 563 3.25 -25.37 -16.85
CA PHE A 563 1.95 -25.19 -16.18
C PHE A 563 2.03 -25.42 -14.66
N ASP A 564 2.87 -24.65 -13.96
CA ASP A 564 2.61 -24.36 -12.54
C ASP A 564 1.55 -23.23 -12.51
N PRO A 565 0.31 -23.47 -12.03
CA PRO A 565 -0.69 -22.41 -11.96
C PRO A 565 -0.18 -21.30 -11.02
N PRO A 566 -0.02 -20.06 -11.50
CA PRO A 566 0.43 -18.94 -10.67
C PRO A 566 -0.70 -18.57 -9.70
N GLY A 567 -0.70 -19.17 -8.51
CA GLY A 567 -1.70 -18.90 -7.46
C GLY A 567 -1.47 -19.69 -6.16
N MET A 568 -1.08 -20.96 -6.26
CA MET A 568 -0.99 -21.86 -5.10
C MET A 568 0.07 -21.43 -4.05
N HIS A 569 1.10 -20.70 -4.48
CA HIS A 569 2.17 -20.19 -3.60
C HIS A 569 1.83 -18.85 -2.94
N GLU A 570 1.05 -17.98 -3.59
CA GLU A 570 0.51 -16.75 -2.99
C GLU A 570 -0.48 -17.08 -1.87
N TRP A 571 -1.26 -18.14 -2.09
CA TRP A 571 -2.26 -18.67 -1.17
C TRP A 571 -1.68 -19.24 0.13
N MET A 572 -0.65 -20.10 0.06
CA MET A 572 0.01 -20.63 1.26
C MET A 572 0.69 -19.55 2.11
N LEU A 573 1.10 -18.43 1.50
CA LEU A 573 1.73 -17.30 2.19
C LEU A 573 0.71 -16.35 2.85
N TYR A 574 -0.46 -16.12 2.23
CA TYR A 574 -1.57 -15.42 2.88
C TYR A 574 -2.10 -16.23 4.07
N ILE A 575 -2.38 -17.53 3.91
CA ILE A 575 -2.80 -18.40 5.02
C ILE A 575 -1.79 -18.37 6.17
N ARG A 576 -0.49 -18.35 5.84
CA ARG A 576 0.61 -18.35 6.83
C ARG A 576 0.76 -17.03 7.59
N HIS A 577 0.37 -15.89 7.02
CA HIS A 577 0.51 -14.56 7.65
C HIS A 577 -0.82 -13.85 7.91
N ARG A 578 -1.95 -14.48 7.60
CA ARG A 578 -3.32 -14.02 7.85
C ARG A 578 -3.47 -13.57 9.30
N GLU A 579 -2.96 -14.37 10.22
CA GLU A 579 -3.10 -14.09 11.65
C GLU A 579 -2.36 -12.81 12.07
N LEU A 580 -1.14 -12.60 11.57
CA LEU A 580 -0.37 -11.39 11.81
C LEU A 580 -1.00 -10.16 11.13
N ALA A 581 -1.44 -10.28 9.89
CA ALA A 581 -2.07 -9.18 9.16
C ALA A 581 -3.39 -8.74 9.81
N VAL A 582 -4.25 -9.70 10.21
CA VAL A 582 -5.49 -9.44 10.94
C VAL A 582 -5.20 -8.86 12.33
N THR A 583 -4.15 -9.32 13.01
CA THR A 583 -3.70 -8.76 14.30
C THR A 583 -3.27 -7.29 14.14
N LEU A 584 -2.49 -6.97 13.11
CA LEU A 584 -2.06 -5.60 12.84
C LEU A 584 -3.23 -4.69 12.42
N ALA A 585 -4.16 -5.19 11.60
CA ALA A 585 -5.37 -4.48 11.23
C ALA A 585 -6.26 -4.21 12.45
N SER A 586 -6.45 -5.21 13.32
CA SER A 586 -7.19 -5.06 14.58
C SER A 586 -6.50 -4.07 15.53
N LEU A 587 -5.16 -4.07 15.60
CA LEU A 587 -4.40 -3.09 16.38
C LEU A 587 -4.62 -1.66 15.86
N HIS A 588 -4.61 -1.48 14.53
CA HIS A 588 -4.90 -0.20 13.89
C HIS A 588 -6.34 0.25 14.16
N SER A 589 -7.33 -0.63 13.97
CA SER A 589 -8.74 -0.34 14.25
C SER A 589 -8.97 0.01 15.71
N ASN A 590 -8.29 -0.66 16.65
CA ASN A 590 -8.32 -0.33 18.08
C ASN A 590 -7.80 1.09 18.35
N LEU A 591 -6.67 1.45 17.74
CA LEU A 591 -6.09 2.80 17.85
C LEU A 591 -7.04 3.87 17.30
N VAL A 592 -7.67 3.62 16.14
CA VAL A 592 -8.63 4.55 15.52
C VAL A 592 -9.92 4.67 16.34
N CYS A 593 -10.52 3.54 16.73
CA CYS A 593 -11.74 3.53 17.55
C CYS A 593 -11.51 4.20 18.90
N ARG A 594 -10.32 4.05 19.48
CA ARG A 594 -9.95 4.74 20.71
C ARG A 594 -9.90 6.27 20.53
N CYS A 595 -9.30 6.76 19.45
CA CYS A 595 -9.28 8.20 19.15
C CYS A 595 -10.71 8.76 19.03
N ILE A 596 -11.61 7.97 18.44
CA ILE A 596 -13.04 8.32 18.31
C ILE A 596 -13.74 8.28 19.68
N ALA A 597 -13.57 7.22 20.46
CA ALA A 597 -14.18 7.03 21.77
C ALA A 597 -13.72 8.09 22.78
N LEU A 598 -12.43 8.44 22.79
CA LEU A 598 -11.88 9.48 23.66
C LEU A 598 -12.53 10.85 23.38
N HIS A 599 -12.95 11.15 22.15
CA HIS A 599 -13.62 12.41 21.83
C HIS A 599 -15.15 12.36 21.92
N GLY A 600 -15.77 11.20 21.70
CA GLY A 600 -17.23 11.06 21.67
C GLY A 600 -17.91 10.72 23.00
N CYS A 601 -17.19 10.10 23.95
CA CYS A 601 -17.83 9.45 25.10
C CYS A 601 -18.16 10.36 26.30
N VAL A 602 -17.58 11.56 26.43
CA VAL A 602 -17.86 12.46 27.57
C VAL A 602 -19.36 12.78 27.68
N ASN A 603 -19.99 13.19 26.58
CA ASN A 603 -21.42 13.52 26.56
C ASN A 603 -22.32 12.26 26.56
N ALA A 604 -21.77 11.07 26.32
CA ALA A 604 -22.54 9.82 26.39
C ALA A 604 -22.66 9.34 27.84
N PHE A 605 -21.59 9.49 28.63
CA PHE A 605 -21.61 9.16 30.05
C PHE A 605 -22.59 10.03 30.83
N GLU A 606 -22.78 11.31 30.47
CA GLU A 606 -23.80 12.18 31.08
C GLU A 606 -25.24 11.60 31.02
N THR A 607 -25.52 10.68 30.09
CA THR A 607 -26.83 10.03 29.93
C THR A 607 -27.03 8.76 30.79
N HIS A 608 -26.06 8.42 31.66
CA HIS A 608 -26.11 7.21 32.51
C HIS A 608 -27.31 7.21 33.48
N GLY A 609 -27.80 8.39 33.87
CA GLY A 609 -29.00 8.56 34.69
C GLY A 609 -28.93 7.94 36.09
N GLY A 610 -27.72 7.81 36.63
CA GLY A 610 -27.42 7.15 37.90
C GLY A 610 -27.43 5.61 37.86
N SER A 611 -27.67 4.99 36.70
CA SER A 611 -27.85 3.53 36.60
C SER A 611 -26.51 2.81 36.34
N PRO A 612 -26.09 1.86 37.20
CA PRO A 612 -24.88 1.08 36.99
C PRO A 612 -24.95 0.19 35.74
N LEU A 613 -26.15 -0.29 35.37
CA LEU A 613 -26.36 -1.10 34.16
C LEU A 613 -26.24 -0.26 32.89
N ARG A 614 -26.77 0.97 32.88
CA ARG A 614 -26.58 1.89 31.75
C ARG A 614 -25.12 2.30 31.63
N LEU A 615 -24.46 2.57 32.75
CA LEU A 615 -23.03 2.88 32.79
C LEU A 615 -22.21 1.71 32.23
N LEU A 616 -22.50 0.47 32.63
CA LEU A 616 -21.86 -0.73 32.08
C LEU A 616 -22.08 -0.85 30.57
N GLY A 617 -23.31 -0.64 30.08
CA GLY A 617 -23.62 -0.65 28.65
C GLY A 617 -22.86 0.43 27.88
N LEU A 618 -22.74 1.63 28.44
CA LEU A 618 -21.97 2.73 27.85
C LEU A 618 -20.46 2.42 27.85
N LEU A 619 -19.92 1.85 28.94
CA LEU A 619 -18.53 1.41 29.02
C LEU A 619 -18.23 0.31 28.00
N LEU A 620 -19.16 -0.64 27.80
CA LEU A 620 -19.06 -1.71 26.77
C LEU A 620 -19.16 -1.16 25.34
N LEU A 621 -20.02 -0.17 25.09
CA LEU A 621 -20.16 0.46 23.77
C LEU A 621 -18.98 1.38 23.42
N CYS A 622 -18.40 2.04 24.42
CA CYS A 622 -17.24 2.93 24.27
C CYS A 622 -15.89 2.18 24.32
N SER A 623 -15.88 0.89 24.64
CA SER A 623 -14.64 0.10 24.70
C SER A 623 -14.22 -0.36 23.31
N HIS A 624 -13.17 0.29 22.81
CA HIS A 624 -12.52 -0.03 21.54
C HIS A 624 -12.07 -1.50 21.42
N TRP A 625 -11.71 -2.16 22.53
CA TRP A 625 -11.31 -3.57 22.55
C TRP A 625 -12.45 -4.53 22.17
N LEU A 626 -13.73 -4.16 22.34
CA LEU A 626 -14.86 -5.00 21.94
C LEU A 626 -14.88 -5.19 20.42
N PHE A 627 -14.56 -4.13 19.67
CA PHE A 627 -14.44 -4.19 18.20
C PHE A 627 -13.25 -5.03 17.77
N GLY A 628 -12.10 -4.87 18.42
CA GLY A 628 -10.93 -5.72 18.18
C GLY A 628 -11.21 -7.20 18.44
N SER A 629 -11.95 -7.48 19.51
CA SER A 629 -12.35 -8.83 19.92
C SER A 629 -13.36 -9.47 18.95
N LEU A 630 -14.38 -8.71 18.53
CA LEU A 630 -15.32 -9.12 17.50
C LEU A 630 -14.60 -9.38 16.17
N TYR A 631 -13.61 -8.57 15.83
CA TYR A 631 -12.78 -8.77 14.64
C TYR A 631 -12.00 -10.09 14.69
N PHE A 632 -11.49 -10.48 15.86
CA PHE A 632 -10.82 -11.77 16.06
C PHE A 632 -11.76 -12.97 15.89
N VAL A 633 -12.98 -12.87 16.44
CA VAL A 633 -14.00 -13.91 16.31
C VAL A 633 -14.49 -14.04 14.87
N THR A 634 -14.76 -12.92 14.20
CA THR A 634 -15.26 -12.91 12.81
C THR A 634 -14.20 -13.27 11.79
N ALA A 635 -12.94 -12.91 12.03
CA ALA A 635 -11.82 -13.31 11.19
C ALA A 635 -11.42 -14.78 11.39
N GLN A 636 -12.04 -15.54 12.30
CA GLN A 636 -11.75 -16.97 12.53
C GLN A 636 -10.24 -17.24 12.62
N LEU A 637 -9.55 -16.49 13.48
CA LEU A 637 -8.14 -16.74 13.76
C LEU A 637 -7.99 -18.06 14.53
N SER A 638 -6.84 -18.72 14.41
CA SER A 638 -6.61 -19.93 15.21
C SER A 638 -6.73 -19.58 16.69
N TYR A 639 -7.27 -20.53 17.46
CA TYR A 639 -7.37 -20.37 18.90
C TYR A 639 -6.00 -20.11 19.53
N SER A 640 -4.97 -20.83 19.08
CA SER A 640 -3.58 -20.65 19.53
C SER A 640 -3.04 -19.23 19.34
N TRP A 641 -3.26 -18.63 18.17
CA TRP A 641 -2.81 -17.26 17.91
C TRP A 641 -3.63 -16.24 18.67
N SER A 642 -4.94 -16.48 18.78
CA SER A 642 -5.85 -15.63 19.52
C SER A 642 -5.47 -15.58 21.01
N CYS A 643 -5.04 -16.70 21.60
CA CYS A 643 -4.51 -16.73 22.97
C CYS A 643 -3.27 -15.86 23.18
N LEU A 644 -2.46 -15.61 22.16
CA LEU A 644 -1.27 -14.75 22.23
C LEU A 644 -1.59 -13.29 21.91
N ALA A 645 -2.34 -13.08 20.83
CA ALA A 645 -2.57 -11.74 20.27
C ALA A 645 -3.65 -10.95 21.01
N LEU A 646 -4.72 -11.59 21.51
CA LEU A 646 -5.75 -10.88 22.28
C LEU A 646 -5.16 -10.25 23.55
N PRO A 647 -4.43 -10.97 24.43
CA PRO A 647 -3.82 -10.34 25.61
C PRO A 647 -2.87 -9.20 25.25
N PHE A 648 -2.13 -9.29 24.14
CA PHE A 648 -1.22 -8.24 23.71
C PHE A 648 -1.95 -6.98 23.21
N ILE A 649 -2.95 -7.16 22.33
CA ILE A 649 -3.81 -6.07 21.85
C ILE A 649 -4.54 -5.41 23.01
N VAL A 650 -4.93 -6.21 23.99
CA VAL A 650 -5.71 -5.81 25.15
C VAL A 650 -4.85 -5.17 26.26
N ALA A 651 -3.58 -5.57 26.41
CA ALA A 651 -2.66 -4.96 27.38
C ALA A 651 -2.17 -3.57 26.96
N LEU A 652 -2.11 -3.29 25.65
CA LEU A 652 -1.66 -2.01 25.12
C LEU A 652 -2.53 -0.81 25.57
N PRO A 653 -3.88 -0.93 25.60
CA PRO A 653 -4.79 0.02 26.23
C PRO A 653 -4.52 0.24 27.72
N VAL A 654 -4.38 -0.83 28.52
CA VAL A 654 -4.17 -0.77 29.99
C VAL A 654 -2.98 0.10 30.37
N LEU A 655 -1.91 0.06 29.57
CA LEU A 655 -0.72 0.89 29.77
C LEU A 655 -0.95 2.40 29.53
N THR A 656 -2.12 2.78 29.05
CA THR A 656 -2.45 4.14 28.61
C THR A 656 -3.84 4.62 29.10
N GLU A 657 -4.47 3.85 29.99
CA GLU A 657 -5.92 3.90 30.31
C GLU A 657 -6.35 4.99 31.28
N ARG A 658 -5.42 5.63 32.02
CA ARG A 658 -5.76 6.75 32.91
C ARG A 658 -6.60 7.83 32.22
N SER A 659 -6.33 8.06 30.92
CA SER A 659 -7.04 9.06 30.11
C SER A 659 -8.55 8.81 29.91
N LEU A 660 -9.01 7.55 29.86
CA LEU A 660 -10.44 7.25 29.75
C LEU A 660 -11.12 7.43 31.11
N CYS A 661 -10.53 6.88 32.16
CA CYS A 661 -11.07 7.03 33.52
C CYS A 661 -11.13 8.49 33.99
N TYR A 662 -10.16 9.34 33.63
CA TYR A 662 -10.28 10.79 33.87
C TYR A 662 -11.52 11.40 33.20
N LYS A 663 -11.90 10.92 32.00
CA LYS A 663 -13.08 11.42 31.28
C LYS A 663 -14.38 10.84 31.80
N VAL A 664 -14.39 9.57 32.21
CA VAL A 664 -15.53 8.94 32.88
C VAL A 664 -15.80 9.71 34.17
N LEU A 665 -14.78 9.89 35.02
CA LEU A 665 -14.92 10.60 36.30
C LEU A 665 -15.23 12.09 36.17
N ALA A 666 -14.96 12.69 35.01
CA ALA A 666 -15.40 14.06 34.72
C ALA A 666 -16.92 14.16 34.50
N ALA A 667 -17.63 13.04 34.25
CA ALA A 667 -19.07 13.05 34.10
C ALA A 667 -19.76 13.17 35.48
N PRO A 668 -20.65 14.16 35.69
CA PRO A 668 -21.28 14.39 36.98
C PRO A 668 -22.11 13.19 37.46
N GLY A 669 -22.02 12.88 38.75
CA GLY A 669 -22.82 11.84 39.41
C GLY A 669 -22.44 10.39 39.03
N ILE A 670 -21.28 10.17 38.39
CA ILE A 670 -20.87 8.83 37.95
C ILE A 670 -20.28 7.95 39.06
N GLU A 671 -19.84 8.57 40.16
CA GLU A 671 -19.08 7.90 41.23
C GLU A 671 -19.90 6.81 41.92
N ALA A 672 -21.17 7.10 42.22
CA ALA A 672 -22.09 6.13 42.85
C ALA A 672 -22.39 4.90 41.96
N PRO A 673 -22.82 5.05 40.69
CA PRO A 673 -23.02 3.90 39.81
C PRO A 673 -21.71 3.16 39.48
N LEU A 674 -20.58 3.87 39.41
CA LEU A 674 -19.27 3.23 39.23
C LEU A 674 -18.88 2.38 40.44
N ALA A 675 -19.07 2.87 41.66
CA ALA A 675 -18.82 2.13 42.89
C ALA A 675 -19.73 0.89 43.00
N GLN A 676 -21.01 1.03 42.63
CA GLN A 676 -21.95 -0.11 42.58
C GLN A 676 -21.53 -1.15 41.54
N LEU A 677 -21.10 -0.71 40.35
CA LEU A 677 -20.64 -1.60 39.29
C LEU A 677 -19.35 -2.33 39.70
N HIS A 678 -18.40 -1.61 40.30
CA HIS A 678 -17.18 -2.19 40.86
C HIS A 678 -17.50 -3.25 41.92
N GLY A 679 -18.40 -2.95 42.87
CA GLY A 679 -18.83 -3.90 43.89
C GLY A 679 -19.51 -5.14 43.31
N ALA A 680 -20.34 -4.97 42.28
CA ALA A 680 -20.99 -6.08 41.59
C ALA A 680 -19.99 -6.98 40.84
N LEU A 681 -19.02 -6.39 40.11
CA LEU A 681 -17.98 -7.13 39.41
C LEU A 681 -17.03 -7.84 40.38
N GLN A 682 -16.70 -7.20 41.50
CA GLN A 682 -15.92 -7.83 42.57
C GLN A 682 -16.67 -9.04 43.15
N ALA A 683 -17.98 -8.94 43.41
CA ALA A 683 -18.77 -10.06 43.90
C ALA A 683 -18.81 -11.23 42.89
N VAL A 684 -18.90 -10.94 41.58
CA VAL A 684 -18.81 -11.96 40.52
C VAL A 684 -17.43 -12.61 40.48
N HIS A 685 -16.36 -11.82 40.63
CA HIS A 685 -15.00 -12.32 40.70
C HIS A 685 -14.78 -13.23 41.91
N ASP A 686 -15.24 -12.81 43.09
CA ASP A 686 -15.13 -13.56 44.34
C ASP A 686 -15.95 -14.87 44.29
N PHE A 687 -17.05 -14.88 43.53
CA PHE A 687 -17.83 -16.10 43.26
C PHE A 687 -17.12 -17.05 42.28
N ALA A 688 -16.46 -16.51 41.25
CA ALA A 688 -15.77 -17.30 40.22
C ALA A 688 -14.40 -17.83 40.68
N SER A 689 -13.74 -17.17 41.64
CA SER A 689 -12.44 -17.58 42.15
C SER A 689 -12.56 -18.67 43.22
N VAL A 690 -12.52 -19.93 42.78
CA VAL A 690 -12.62 -21.13 43.66
C VAL A 690 -11.37 -21.34 44.54
N THR A 691 -10.30 -20.57 44.35
CA THR A 691 -9.03 -20.73 45.09
C THR A 691 -8.97 -19.85 46.35
N PRO A 692 -8.81 -20.43 47.56
CA PRO A 692 -8.70 -19.68 48.83
C PRO A 692 -7.56 -18.64 48.87
N ALA A 693 -6.54 -18.81 48.03
CA ALA A 693 -5.39 -17.91 47.91
C ALA A 693 -5.70 -16.57 47.21
N ALA A 694 -6.84 -16.44 46.53
CA ALA A 694 -7.24 -15.20 45.85
C ALA A 694 -7.98 -14.21 46.76
N ARG A 695 -8.24 -14.54 48.05
CA ARG A 695 -8.76 -13.59 49.06
C ARG A 695 -7.69 -12.62 49.54
N LEU A 696 -6.96 -12.00 48.62
CA LEU A 696 -6.18 -10.80 48.92
C LEU A 696 -7.18 -9.70 49.30
N ARG A 697 -7.11 -9.25 50.56
CA ARG A 697 -7.90 -8.16 51.12
C ARG A 697 -7.86 -6.96 50.17
N ALA A 698 -8.95 -6.69 49.46
CA ALA A 698 -9.12 -5.42 48.78
C ALA A 698 -9.18 -4.32 49.86
N PRO A 699 -8.23 -3.37 49.90
CA PRO A 699 -8.29 -2.28 50.87
C PRO A 699 -9.56 -1.46 50.63
N HIS A 700 -10.32 -1.21 51.69
CA HIS A 700 -11.63 -0.53 51.70
C HIS A 700 -11.61 0.95 51.29
N THR A 701 -10.59 1.41 50.57
CA THR A 701 -10.46 2.81 50.12
C THR A 701 -9.89 2.87 48.70
N SER A 702 -10.59 2.27 47.73
CA SER A 702 -10.28 2.50 46.32
C SER A 702 -10.84 3.87 45.93
N SER A 703 -9.97 4.81 45.54
CA SER A 703 -10.38 6.06 44.92
C SER A 703 -11.30 5.80 43.70
N PRO A 704 -12.17 6.73 43.29
CA PRO A 704 -13.01 6.56 42.10
C PRO A 704 -12.19 6.22 40.83
N MET A 705 -10.95 6.70 40.77
CA MET A 705 -9.99 6.35 39.72
C MET A 705 -9.62 4.87 39.75
N GLU A 706 -9.30 4.32 40.92
CA GLU A 706 -8.99 2.89 41.06
C GLU A 706 -10.22 2.03 40.78
N GLN A 707 -11.41 2.46 41.18
CA GLN A 707 -12.67 1.77 40.84
C GLN A 707 -12.90 1.75 39.34
N CYS A 708 -12.66 2.86 38.64
CA CYS A 708 -12.77 2.92 37.19
C CYS A 708 -11.77 2.00 36.50
N ILE A 709 -10.50 2.05 36.90
CA ILE A 709 -9.46 1.19 36.35
C ILE A 709 -9.77 -0.29 36.62
N ALA A 710 -10.29 -0.62 37.80
CA ALA A 710 -10.66 -1.98 38.15
C ALA A 710 -11.84 -2.48 37.31
N VAL A 711 -12.90 -1.67 37.14
CA VAL A 711 -14.05 -1.99 36.28
C VAL A 711 -13.61 -2.18 34.84
N GLU A 712 -12.81 -1.25 34.30
CA GLU A 712 -12.31 -1.33 32.92
C GLU A 712 -11.43 -2.56 32.72
N GLY A 713 -10.48 -2.82 33.62
CA GLY A 713 -9.63 -4.00 33.60
C GLY A 713 -10.43 -5.31 33.67
N TRP A 714 -11.56 -5.32 34.38
CA TRP A 714 -12.46 -6.47 34.44
C TRP A 714 -13.19 -6.71 33.12
N LEU A 715 -13.76 -5.66 32.53
CA LEU A 715 -14.44 -5.74 31.23
C LEU A 715 -13.45 -6.16 30.13
N LEU A 716 -12.26 -5.62 30.19
CA LEU A 716 -11.15 -5.91 29.31
C LEU A 716 -10.72 -7.38 29.39
N MET A 717 -10.55 -7.92 30.60
CA MET A 717 -10.26 -9.35 30.80
C MET A 717 -11.40 -10.25 30.33
N VAL A 718 -12.64 -9.98 30.77
CA VAL A 718 -13.74 -10.92 30.57
C VAL A 718 -14.37 -10.79 29.20
N ALA A 719 -14.75 -9.59 28.79
CA ALA A 719 -15.37 -9.37 27.49
C ALA A 719 -14.33 -9.15 26.38
N GLY A 720 -13.13 -8.66 26.68
CA GLY A 720 -12.06 -8.44 25.70
C GLY A 720 -11.14 -9.63 25.46
N ILE A 721 -11.02 -10.58 26.39
CA ILE A 721 -10.14 -11.76 26.22
C ILE A 721 -10.92 -13.07 26.39
N MET A 722 -11.57 -13.28 27.53
CA MET A 722 -12.14 -14.59 27.87
C MET A 722 -13.33 -14.97 26.98
N LEU A 723 -14.29 -14.06 26.77
CA LEU A 723 -15.48 -14.31 25.94
C LEU A 723 -15.13 -14.59 24.47
N PRO A 724 -14.24 -13.80 23.81
CA PRO A 724 -13.78 -14.09 22.45
C PRO A 724 -13.03 -15.43 22.35
N LEU A 725 -12.15 -15.74 23.30
CA LEU A 725 -11.43 -17.01 23.33
C LEU A 725 -12.38 -18.20 23.51
N ALA A 726 -13.38 -18.07 24.39
CA ALA A 726 -14.39 -19.10 24.58
C ALA A 726 -15.24 -19.31 23.31
N ALA A 727 -15.62 -18.22 22.62
CA ALA A 727 -16.34 -18.28 21.35
C ALA A 727 -15.51 -18.94 20.25
N LEU A 728 -14.22 -18.58 20.14
CA LEU A 728 -13.28 -19.19 19.19
C LEU A 728 -13.05 -20.68 19.49
N ALA A 729 -12.91 -21.06 20.76
CA ALA A 729 -12.78 -22.46 21.16
C ALA A 729 -14.05 -23.28 20.87
N ALA A 730 -15.23 -22.67 20.97
CA ALA A 730 -16.49 -23.32 20.59
C ALA A 730 -16.62 -23.47 19.08
N LEU A 731 -16.29 -22.41 18.32
CA LEU A 731 -16.28 -22.41 16.86
C LEU A 731 -15.31 -23.43 16.29
N GLU A 732 -14.07 -23.50 16.80
CA GLU A 732 -13.06 -24.45 16.34
C GLU A 732 -13.49 -25.90 16.61
N ARG A 733 -14.05 -26.19 17.79
CA ARG A 733 -14.58 -27.53 18.08
C ARG A 733 -15.69 -27.93 17.11
N TRP A 734 -16.58 -26.98 16.78
CA TRP A 734 -17.68 -27.23 15.86
C TRP A 734 -17.20 -27.42 14.41
N THR A 735 -16.32 -26.56 13.90
CA THR A 735 -15.79 -26.66 12.53
C THR A 735 -14.92 -27.90 12.35
N ARG A 736 -14.11 -28.27 13.34
CA ARG A 736 -13.30 -29.49 13.31
C ARG A 736 -14.19 -30.74 13.24
N HIS A 737 -15.24 -30.80 14.07
CA HIS A 737 -16.17 -31.93 14.04
C HIS A 737 -16.91 -32.03 12.69
N ALA A 738 -17.33 -30.89 12.12
CA ALA A 738 -17.98 -30.84 10.81
C ALA A 738 -17.04 -31.28 9.67
N TRP A 739 -15.78 -30.85 9.70
CA TRP A 739 -14.77 -31.24 8.73
C TRP A 739 -14.45 -32.74 8.82
N GLU A 740 -14.28 -33.29 10.02
CA GLU A 740 -14.05 -34.73 10.23
C GLU A 740 -15.24 -35.56 9.72
N GLN A 741 -16.48 -35.11 9.94
CA GLN A 741 -17.65 -35.79 9.38
C GLN A 741 -17.68 -35.72 7.85
N ARG A 742 -17.25 -34.60 7.23
CA ARG A 742 -17.21 -34.43 5.78
C ARG A 742 -16.12 -35.30 5.15
N GLN A 743 -14.93 -35.34 5.74
CA GLN A 743 -13.84 -36.21 5.29
C GLN A 743 -14.26 -37.68 5.28
N ARG A 744 -14.94 -38.15 6.34
CA ARG A 744 -15.47 -39.53 6.39
C ARG A 744 -16.50 -39.83 5.30
N ARG A 745 -17.21 -38.83 4.77
CA ARG A 745 -18.19 -39.00 3.67
C ARG A 745 -17.56 -38.91 2.29
N LEU A 746 -16.51 -38.10 2.12
CA LEU A 746 -15.83 -37.89 0.83
C LEU A 746 -14.77 -38.97 0.54
N GLN A 747 -14.25 -39.63 1.58
CA GLN A 747 -13.22 -40.65 1.43
C GLN A 747 -13.60 -41.81 0.50
N PRO A 748 -14.86 -42.30 0.44
CA PRO A 748 -15.29 -43.30 -0.55
C PRO A 748 -15.42 -42.71 -1.97
N GLN A 749 -15.89 -41.46 -2.10
CA GLN A 749 -16.12 -40.82 -3.41
C GLN A 749 -14.81 -40.45 -4.12
N LEU A 750 -13.81 -39.98 -3.36
CA LEU A 750 -12.48 -39.70 -3.89
C LEU A 750 -11.77 -40.98 -4.38
N GLN A 751 -12.11 -42.15 -3.82
CA GLN A 751 -11.61 -43.43 -4.33
C GLN A 751 -12.26 -43.85 -5.65
N GLU A 752 -13.55 -43.54 -5.86
CA GLU A 752 -14.24 -43.77 -7.15
C GLU A 752 -13.81 -42.76 -8.23
N GLU A 753 -13.65 -41.47 -7.89
CA GLU A 753 -13.23 -40.44 -8.85
C GLU A 753 -11.77 -40.61 -9.32
N GLU A 754 -10.88 -41.15 -8.47
CA GLU A 754 -9.50 -41.47 -8.87
C GLU A 754 -9.45 -42.66 -9.86
N GLU A 755 -10.44 -43.55 -9.83
CA GLU A 755 -10.64 -44.62 -10.83
C GLU A 755 -11.28 -44.09 -12.12
N GLU A 756 -12.26 -43.19 -12.03
CA GLU A 756 -12.97 -42.65 -13.20
C GLU A 756 -12.13 -41.61 -13.97
N SER A 757 -11.29 -40.83 -13.27
CA SER A 757 -10.35 -39.87 -13.87
C SER A 757 -9.27 -40.55 -14.71
N ARG A 758 -8.91 -41.82 -14.41
CA ARG A 758 -8.02 -42.63 -15.26
C ARG A 758 -8.66 -43.02 -16.59
N VAL A 759 -10.00 -43.07 -16.66
CA VAL A 759 -10.75 -43.45 -17.87
C VAL A 759 -11.06 -42.23 -18.74
N VAL A 760 -11.33 -41.06 -18.14
CA VAL A 760 -11.73 -39.84 -18.87
C VAL A 760 -10.54 -39.09 -19.49
N ALA A 761 -9.33 -39.24 -18.95
CA ALA A 761 -8.11 -38.66 -19.53
C ALA A 761 -7.79 -39.16 -20.97
N TRP A 762 -8.43 -40.26 -21.41
CA TRP A 762 -8.31 -40.80 -22.76
C TRP A 762 -9.25 -40.15 -23.79
N GLY A 763 -10.30 -39.43 -23.35
CA GLY A 763 -11.40 -38.98 -24.22
C GLY A 763 -11.33 -37.54 -24.77
N TRP A 764 -10.47 -36.68 -24.22
CA TRP A 764 -10.52 -35.23 -24.51
C TRP A 764 -9.59 -34.74 -25.64
N GLN A 765 -8.97 -35.65 -26.40
CA GLN A 765 -7.99 -35.30 -27.44
C GLN A 765 -8.58 -34.85 -28.80
N ASN A 766 -9.91 -34.85 -29.01
CA ASN A 766 -10.48 -34.68 -30.36
C ASN A 766 -11.73 -33.77 -30.46
N ALA A 767 -11.61 -32.46 -30.21
CA ALA A 767 -12.66 -31.52 -30.65
C ALA A 767 -12.11 -30.15 -31.08
N PRO A 768 -12.29 -29.74 -32.36
CA PRO A 768 -12.03 -28.38 -32.82
C PRO A 768 -13.31 -27.53 -32.79
N TRP A 769 -13.17 -26.25 -33.19
CA TRP A 769 -14.18 -25.23 -33.53
C TRP A 769 -14.36 -24.08 -32.53
N GLY A 770 -13.96 -22.89 -33.00
CA GLY A 770 -14.19 -21.60 -32.37
C GLY A 770 -15.06 -20.66 -33.21
N LEU A 771 -15.40 -19.55 -32.56
CA LEU A 771 -15.91 -18.26 -33.08
C LEU A 771 -17.31 -18.23 -33.73
N HIS A 772 -18.36 -18.03 -32.92
CA HIS A 772 -19.59 -17.30 -33.30
C HIS A 772 -20.49 -16.96 -32.08
N MET A 773 -20.06 -16.17 -31.09
CA MET A 773 -20.99 -15.69 -30.04
C MET A 773 -20.49 -14.42 -29.33
N CYS A 774 -21.05 -13.26 -29.65
CA CYS A 774 -20.84 -12.05 -28.83
C CYS A 774 -22.14 -11.37 -28.35
N LEU A 775 -23.33 -11.85 -28.76
CA LEU A 775 -24.61 -11.29 -28.27
C LEU A 775 -25.59 -12.35 -27.70
N ALA A 776 -25.46 -13.64 -28.05
CA ALA A 776 -26.17 -14.73 -27.37
C ALA A 776 -25.53 -15.12 -26.01
N HIS A 777 -24.32 -14.61 -25.73
CA HIS A 777 -23.53 -15.04 -24.58
C HIS A 777 -24.11 -14.56 -23.24
N HIS A 778 -24.85 -13.45 -23.19
CA HIS A 778 -25.35 -12.90 -21.92
C HIS A 778 -26.64 -13.57 -21.39
N CYS A 779 -27.58 -13.99 -22.26
CA CYS A 779 -28.76 -14.75 -21.80
C CYS A 779 -28.41 -16.21 -21.45
N ASN A 780 -27.55 -16.85 -22.23
CA ASN A 780 -27.04 -18.18 -21.90
C ASN A 780 -26.10 -18.16 -20.69
N ALA A 781 -25.39 -17.06 -20.44
CA ALA A 781 -24.59 -16.91 -19.22
C ALA A 781 -25.45 -16.90 -17.95
N TRP A 782 -26.68 -16.38 -17.99
CA TRP A 782 -27.56 -16.41 -16.82
C TRP A 782 -28.08 -17.83 -16.53
N GLU A 783 -28.54 -18.56 -17.56
CA GLU A 783 -29.01 -19.93 -17.36
C GLU A 783 -27.83 -20.87 -17.02
N ALA A 784 -26.66 -20.67 -17.63
CA ALA A 784 -25.43 -21.38 -17.28
C ALA A 784 -24.96 -21.05 -15.86
N TRP A 785 -24.95 -19.79 -15.45
CA TRP A 785 -24.66 -19.37 -14.07
C TRP A 785 -25.69 -19.91 -13.08
N ARG A 786 -26.96 -19.97 -13.46
CA ARG A 786 -28.02 -20.55 -12.63
C ARG A 786 -27.82 -22.06 -12.42
N GLN A 787 -27.28 -22.74 -13.42
CA GLN A 787 -27.03 -24.18 -13.39
C GLN A 787 -25.63 -24.54 -12.89
N ASP A 788 -24.75 -23.56 -12.68
CA ASP A 788 -23.40 -23.74 -12.17
C ASP A 788 -23.37 -24.49 -10.82
N ASP A 789 -22.71 -25.64 -10.79
CA ASP A 789 -22.58 -26.49 -9.63
C ASP A 789 -21.70 -25.85 -8.54
N PHE A 790 -20.70 -25.05 -8.93
CA PHE A 790 -19.89 -24.29 -7.97
C PHE A 790 -20.76 -23.29 -7.20
N ARG A 791 -21.61 -22.55 -7.91
CA ARG A 791 -22.58 -21.63 -7.29
C ARG A 791 -23.51 -22.37 -6.32
N ARG A 792 -24.04 -23.53 -6.71
CA ARG A 792 -24.96 -24.30 -5.86
C ARG A 792 -24.29 -24.75 -4.57
N ASP A 793 -23.05 -25.26 -4.65
CA ASP A 793 -22.29 -25.66 -3.47
C ASP A 793 -21.99 -24.48 -2.54
N VAL A 794 -21.59 -23.32 -3.09
CA VAL A 794 -21.41 -22.09 -2.30
C VAL A 794 -22.71 -21.67 -1.62
N ASN A 795 -23.83 -21.70 -2.33
CA ASN A 795 -25.14 -21.36 -1.77
C ASN A 795 -25.60 -22.37 -0.72
N GLU A 796 -25.28 -23.65 -0.89
CA GLU A 796 -25.58 -24.68 0.10
C GLU A 796 -24.78 -24.49 1.40
N ARG A 797 -23.49 -24.19 1.28
CA ARG A 797 -22.62 -23.84 2.42
C ARG A 797 -23.14 -22.60 3.14
N ALA A 798 -23.48 -21.56 2.37
CA ALA A 798 -23.92 -20.29 2.93
C ALA A 798 -25.34 -20.36 3.55
N ALA A 799 -26.21 -21.26 3.08
CA ALA A 799 -27.54 -21.46 3.67
C ALA A 799 -27.51 -21.85 5.16
N ALA A 800 -26.43 -22.52 5.63
CA ALA A 800 -26.24 -22.82 7.04
C ALA A 800 -25.96 -21.55 7.86
N THR A 801 -25.13 -20.64 7.34
CA THR A 801 -24.82 -19.34 7.94
C THR A 801 -26.03 -18.42 7.91
N ASP A 802 -26.76 -18.41 6.80
CA ASP A 802 -27.99 -17.61 6.62
C ASP A 802 -29.04 -17.95 7.68
N ARG A 803 -29.19 -19.23 8.05
CA ARG A 803 -30.13 -19.63 9.10
C ARG A 803 -29.86 -18.86 10.40
N ALA A 804 -28.59 -18.76 10.81
CA ALA A 804 -28.21 -18.02 12.01
C ALA A 804 -28.43 -16.50 11.81
N GLY A 805 -28.16 -16.00 10.62
CA GLY A 805 -28.41 -14.60 10.24
C GLY A 805 -29.87 -14.22 10.33
N TRP A 806 -30.75 -15.01 9.71
CA TRP A 806 -32.20 -14.80 9.73
C TRP A 806 -32.76 -14.88 11.15
N ALA A 807 -32.24 -15.79 11.99
CA ALA A 807 -32.60 -15.84 13.40
C ALA A 807 -32.18 -14.57 14.15
N ALA A 808 -30.95 -14.09 13.94
CA ALA A 808 -30.44 -12.86 14.55
C ALA A 808 -31.23 -11.63 14.09
N VAL A 809 -31.53 -11.52 12.80
CA VAL A 809 -32.37 -10.47 12.23
C VAL A 809 -33.77 -10.49 12.86
N ALA A 810 -34.44 -11.65 12.87
CA ALA A 810 -35.77 -11.77 13.44
C ALA A 810 -35.80 -11.32 14.90
N PHE A 811 -34.77 -11.70 15.67
CA PHE A 811 -34.62 -11.28 17.05
C PHE A 811 -34.38 -9.78 17.19
N LEU A 812 -33.39 -9.22 16.49
CA LEU A 812 -33.02 -7.80 16.61
C LEU A 812 -34.13 -6.86 16.11
N VAL A 813 -34.72 -7.16 14.96
CA VAL A 813 -35.85 -6.38 14.42
C VAL A 813 -37.07 -6.57 15.31
N GLY A 814 -37.29 -7.76 15.87
CA GLY A 814 -38.34 -8.01 16.85
C GLY A 814 -38.19 -7.15 18.11
N LEU A 815 -36.97 -7.09 18.68
CA LEU A 815 -36.67 -6.21 19.80
C LEU A 815 -36.91 -4.73 19.47
N LEU A 816 -36.49 -4.29 18.28
CA LEU A 816 -36.74 -2.92 17.82
C LEU A 816 -38.24 -2.63 17.73
N CYS A 817 -39.03 -3.53 17.15
CA CYS A 817 -40.47 -3.36 17.02
C CYS A 817 -41.18 -3.31 18.38
N VAL A 818 -40.81 -4.19 19.30
CA VAL A 818 -41.42 -4.28 20.63
C VAL A 818 -40.97 -3.11 21.51
N PHE A 819 -39.67 -2.93 21.72
CA PHE A 819 -39.17 -1.95 22.69
C PHE A 819 -39.26 -0.52 22.19
N LYS A 820 -38.85 -0.25 20.94
CA LYS A 820 -38.84 1.11 20.41
C LYS A 820 -40.22 1.51 19.90
N LEU A 821 -40.77 0.77 18.94
CA LEU A 821 -41.98 1.24 18.23
C LEU A 821 -43.25 1.05 19.04
N TRP A 822 -43.40 -0.08 19.71
CA TRP A 822 -44.59 -0.34 20.52
C TRP A 822 -44.48 0.29 21.90
N LEU A 823 -43.51 -0.13 22.73
CA LEU A 823 -43.44 0.29 24.13
C LEU A 823 -43.03 1.75 24.32
N GLN A 824 -42.01 2.23 23.58
CA GLN A 824 -41.50 3.60 23.76
C GLN A 824 -42.29 4.64 22.95
N GLU A 825 -42.65 4.36 21.71
CA GLU A 825 -43.32 5.34 20.83
C GLU A 825 -44.85 5.19 20.74
N GLY A 826 -45.43 4.07 21.19
CA GLY A 826 -46.86 3.81 21.07
C GLY A 826 -47.38 3.65 19.63
N LYS A 827 -46.49 3.42 18.65
CA LYS A 827 -46.83 3.33 17.22
C LYS A 827 -47.06 1.88 16.79
N THR A 828 -48.18 1.30 17.24
CA THR A 828 -48.53 -0.11 16.97
C THR A 828 -48.59 -0.46 15.48
N GLY A 829 -49.05 0.45 14.62
CA GLY A 829 -49.07 0.24 13.16
C GLY A 829 -47.66 0.10 12.55
N LEU A 830 -46.66 0.84 13.05
CA LEU A 830 -45.27 0.70 12.60
C LEU A 830 -44.59 -0.52 13.20
N ALA A 831 -44.93 -0.88 14.44
CA ALA A 831 -44.50 -2.15 15.03
C ALA A 831 -45.05 -3.35 14.24
N LEU A 832 -46.31 -3.29 13.78
CA LEU A 832 -46.91 -4.31 12.93
C LEU A 832 -46.21 -4.38 11.56
N LEU A 833 -45.95 -3.23 10.94
CA LEU A 833 -45.15 -3.18 9.71
C LEU A 833 -43.75 -3.79 9.93
N GLY A 834 -43.09 -3.48 11.04
CA GLY A 834 -41.79 -4.07 11.34
C GLY A 834 -41.83 -5.59 11.57
N SER A 835 -42.94 -6.07 12.15
CA SER A 835 -43.16 -7.50 12.37
C SER A 835 -43.31 -8.31 11.07
N THR A 836 -43.69 -7.70 9.94
CA THR A 836 -43.72 -8.42 8.65
C THR A 836 -42.34 -8.87 8.22
N HIS A 837 -41.30 -8.09 8.52
CA HIS A 837 -39.91 -8.47 8.23
C HIS A 837 -39.40 -9.54 9.20
N VAL A 838 -39.85 -9.50 10.46
CA VAL A 838 -39.60 -10.58 11.43
C VAL A 838 -40.20 -11.90 10.93
N LEU A 839 -41.45 -11.88 10.45
CA LEU A 839 -42.10 -13.06 9.88
C LEU A 839 -41.39 -13.56 8.62
N LEU A 840 -40.94 -12.65 7.74
CA LEU A 840 -40.14 -13.01 6.57
C LEU A 840 -38.83 -13.68 6.99
N ALA A 841 -38.08 -13.11 7.94
CA ALA A 841 -36.84 -13.67 8.44
C ALA A 841 -37.06 -15.06 9.08
N LEU A 842 -38.11 -15.23 9.88
CA LEU A 842 -38.48 -16.54 10.43
C LEU A 842 -38.87 -17.54 9.33
N GLY A 843 -39.58 -17.10 8.29
CA GLY A 843 -39.92 -17.91 7.12
C GLY A 843 -38.69 -18.35 6.33
N LEU A 844 -37.70 -17.47 6.15
CA LEU A 844 -36.44 -17.79 5.49
C LEU A 844 -35.54 -18.70 6.34
N MET A 845 -35.51 -18.49 7.65
CA MET A 845 -34.89 -19.41 8.60
C MET A 845 -35.52 -20.81 8.51
N ALA A 846 -36.86 -20.89 8.44
CA ALA A 846 -37.58 -22.14 8.25
C ALA A 846 -37.28 -22.77 6.87
N ALA A 847 -37.20 -21.95 5.81
CA ALA A 847 -36.82 -22.42 4.48
C ALA A 847 -35.38 -23.00 4.45
N CYS A 848 -34.44 -22.40 5.18
CA CYS A 848 -33.08 -22.95 5.32
C CYS A 848 -33.01 -24.27 6.09
N THR A 849 -34.04 -24.60 6.89
CA THR A 849 -34.05 -25.81 7.74
C THR A 849 -34.87 -26.96 7.15
N HIS A 850 -36.00 -26.66 6.50
CA HIS A 850 -36.87 -27.70 5.95
C HIS A 850 -36.32 -28.27 4.63
N PRO A 851 -36.09 -29.59 4.49
CA PRO A 851 -35.36 -30.17 3.35
C PRO A 851 -35.91 -29.77 1.97
N ALA A 852 -37.24 -29.82 1.78
CA ALA A 852 -37.86 -29.46 0.51
C ALA A 852 -37.79 -27.95 0.20
N ALA A 853 -37.89 -27.11 1.23
CA ALA A 853 -37.83 -25.65 1.06
C ALA A 853 -36.39 -25.17 0.93
N ARG A 854 -35.43 -25.90 1.52
CA ARG A 854 -34.00 -25.60 1.47
C ARG A 854 -33.47 -25.71 0.05
N GLN A 855 -33.94 -26.69 -0.72
CA GLN A 855 -33.56 -26.81 -2.14
C GLN A 855 -34.08 -25.62 -2.97
N LEU A 856 -35.32 -25.19 -2.72
CA LEU A 856 -35.87 -24.00 -3.36
C LEU A 856 -35.12 -22.74 -2.95
N TYR A 857 -34.79 -22.62 -1.66
CA TYR A 857 -34.00 -21.52 -1.12
C TYR A 857 -32.61 -21.48 -1.76
N ILE A 858 -31.84 -22.58 -1.77
CA ILE A 858 -30.50 -22.64 -2.38
C ILE A 858 -30.54 -22.26 -3.86
N ARG A 859 -31.55 -22.75 -4.61
CA ARG A 859 -31.71 -22.47 -6.04
C ARG A 859 -31.93 -20.98 -6.33
N HIS A 860 -32.67 -20.30 -5.46
CA HIS A 860 -33.10 -18.90 -5.63
C HIS A 860 -32.51 -17.96 -4.57
N ARG A 861 -31.44 -18.39 -3.91
CA ARG A 861 -30.93 -17.80 -2.66
C ARG A 861 -30.65 -16.32 -2.79
N GLU A 862 -29.92 -15.93 -3.83
CA GLU A 862 -29.48 -14.57 -4.03
C GLU A 862 -30.66 -13.63 -4.33
N VAL A 863 -31.64 -14.11 -5.12
CA VAL A 863 -32.90 -13.37 -5.37
C VAL A 863 -33.68 -13.19 -4.08
N ILE A 864 -33.84 -14.26 -3.29
CA ILE A 864 -34.55 -14.24 -2.02
C ILE A 864 -33.90 -13.26 -1.04
N ILE A 865 -32.57 -13.30 -0.89
CA ILE A 865 -31.80 -12.37 -0.04
C ILE A 865 -31.95 -10.93 -0.52
N THR A 866 -31.96 -10.70 -1.83
CA THR A 866 -32.14 -9.36 -2.41
C THR A 866 -33.53 -8.81 -2.12
N LEU A 867 -34.57 -9.63 -2.29
CA LEU A 867 -35.95 -9.25 -1.96
C LEU A 867 -36.14 -9.01 -0.47
N ALA A 868 -35.53 -9.84 0.39
CA ALA A 868 -35.57 -9.66 1.83
C ALA A 868 -34.84 -8.36 2.24
N SER A 869 -33.68 -8.07 1.65
CA SER A 869 -32.97 -6.80 1.83
C SER A 869 -33.82 -5.60 1.39
N LEU A 870 -34.48 -5.70 0.23
CA LEU A 870 -35.36 -4.64 -0.27
C LEU A 870 -36.54 -4.39 0.68
N HIS A 871 -37.14 -5.47 1.19
CA HIS A 871 -38.21 -5.39 2.19
C HIS A 871 -37.73 -4.75 3.50
N CYS A 872 -36.54 -5.14 3.99
CA CYS A 872 -35.92 -4.53 5.17
C CYS A 872 -35.71 -3.02 4.97
N ASN A 873 -35.21 -2.63 3.79
CA ASN A 873 -34.94 -1.23 3.46
C ASN A 873 -36.22 -0.41 3.40
N LEU A 874 -37.28 -0.95 2.77
CA LEU A 874 -38.59 -0.31 2.72
C LEU A 874 -39.14 -0.10 4.14
N MET A 875 -39.11 -1.16 4.96
CA MET A 875 -39.58 -1.14 6.35
C MET A 875 -38.78 -0.12 7.20
N ALA A 876 -37.46 -0.20 7.20
CA ALA A 876 -36.58 0.71 7.97
C ALA A 876 -36.84 2.17 7.60
N ARG A 877 -37.07 2.44 6.31
CA ARG A 877 -37.41 3.77 5.81
C ARG A 877 -38.79 4.23 6.25
N THR A 878 -39.82 3.38 6.15
CA THR A 878 -41.16 3.74 6.62
C THR A 878 -41.16 4.03 8.13
N ILE A 879 -40.37 3.28 8.91
CA ILE A 879 -40.16 3.54 10.34
C ILE A 879 -39.44 4.88 10.54
N ALA A 880 -38.38 5.15 9.79
CA ALA A 880 -37.62 6.41 9.89
C ALA A 880 -38.45 7.64 9.48
N LEU A 881 -39.42 7.51 8.56
CA LEU A 881 -40.28 8.62 8.11
C LEU A 881 -41.51 8.83 8.99
N ASN A 882 -42.06 7.78 9.58
CA ASN A 882 -43.32 7.84 10.33
C ASN A 882 -43.18 7.62 11.83
N GLY A 883 -41.98 7.25 12.32
CA GLY A 883 -41.70 7.03 13.74
C GLY A 883 -42.02 8.26 14.59
N GLY A 884 -42.47 8.05 15.83
CA GLY A 884 -42.90 9.14 16.72
C GLY A 884 -41.73 10.00 17.19
N THR A 885 -40.53 9.43 17.33
CA THR A 885 -39.32 10.18 17.67
C THR A 885 -38.54 10.53 16.41
N ASN A 886 -38.21 11.81 16.26
CA ASN A 886 -37.24 12.21 15.28
C ASN A 886 -35.85 11.86 15.81
N VAL A 887 -35.29 10.76 15.32
CA VAL A 887 -33.99 10.21 15.76
C VAL A 887 -32.88 11.26 15.63
N PHE A 888 -33.00 12.21 14.71
CA PHE A 888 -32.04 13.27 14.50
C PHE A 888 -31.97 14.27 15.66
N LEU A 889 -32.96 14.35 16.55
CA LEU A 889 -32.90 15.18 17.77
C LEU A 889 -31.74 14.79 18.69
N HIS A 890 -31.22 13.57 18.57
CA HIS A 890 -30.14 13.05 19.40
C HIS A 890 -28.74 13.35 18.86
N HIS A 891 -28.61 14.17 17.82
CA HIS A 891 -27.31 14.54 17.22
C HIS A 891 -26.41 15.32 18.19
N GLY A 892 -26.98 16.07 19.15
CA GLY A 892 -26.23 16.82 20.16
C GLY A 892 -25.23 17.81 19.57
N ASN A 893 -25.57 18.49 18.46
CA ASN A 893 -24.73 19.41 17.70
C ASN A 893 -23.39 18.83 17.21
N SER A 894 -23.24 17.49 17.15
CA SER A 894 -22.02 16.86 16.68
C SER A 894 -22.20 16.31 15.25
N PRO A 895 -21.37 16.73 14.28
CA PRO A 895 -21.45 16.22 12.91
C PRO A 895 -21.16 14.70 12.84
N LEU A 896 -20.28 14.19 13.70
CA LEU A 896 -19.99 12.75 13.77
C LEU A 896 -21.15 11.94 14.36
N ARG A 897 -21.84 12.47 15.37
CA ARG A 897 -23.06 11.83 15.89
C ARG A 897 -24.16 11.85 14.85
N LEU A 898 -24.34 12.97 14.14
CA LEU A 898 -25.28 13.07 13.03
C LEU A 898 -24.95 12.06 11.93
N LEU A 899 -23.68 11.88 11.58
CA LEU A 899 -23.22 10.84 10.64
C LEU A 899 -23.56 9.43 11.13
N GLY A 900 -23.34 9.14 12.41
CA GLY A 900 -23.69 7.84 13.01
C GLY A 900 -25.20 7.58 12.97
N LEU A 901 -26.03 8.60 13.23
CA LEU A 901 -27.48 8.50 13.14
C LEU A 901 -27.95 8.34 11.68
N LEU A 902 -27.33 9.06 10.74
CA LEU A 902 -27.54 8.91 9.30
C LEU A 902 -27.18 7.50 8.84
N LEU A 903 -26.02 6.96 9.23
CA LEU A 903 -25.61 5.58 8.92
C LEU A 903 -26.55 4.54 9.53
N ALA A 904 -26.99 4.73 10.78
CA ALA A 904 -27.94 3.82 11.43
C ALA A 904 -29.33 3.84 10.77
N CYS A 905 -29.74 5.00 10.25
CA CYS A 905 -30.98 5.16 9.49
C CYS A 905 -30.79 4.86 8.00
N SER A 906 -29.55 4.70 7.54
CA SER A 906 -29.22 4.44 6.15
C SER A 906 -29.42 2.96 5.84
N HIS A 907 -30.29 2.70 4.89
CA HIS A 907 -30.53 1.37 4.33
C HIS A 907 -29.26 0.77 3.68
N TYR A 908 -28.25 1.57 3.35
CA TYR A 908 -27.00 1.07 2.77
C TYR A 908 -26.18 0.28 3.78
N LEU A 909 -26.11 0.76 5.03
CA LEU A 909 -25.42 0.04 6.10
C LEU A 909 -26.08 -1.33 6.34
N TRP A 910 -27.41 -1.35 6.41
CA TRP A 910 -28.16 -2.59 6.60
C TRP A 910 -28.02 -3.53 5.40
N SER A 911 -28.09 -3.00 4.18
CA SER A 911 -27.83 -3.78 2.95
C SER A 911 -26.41 -4.33 2.91
N ALA A 912 -25.42 -3.57 3.37
CA ALA A 912 -24.03 -4.01 3.45
C ALA A 912 -23.83 -5.13 4.47
N VAL A 913 -24.42 -4.98 5.66
CA VAL A 913 -24.43 -6.02 6.69
C VAL A 913 -25.12 -7.27 6.14
N TYR A 914 -26.25 -7.13 5.45
CA TYR A 914 -26.95 -8.24 4.82
C TYR A 914 -26.12 -8.96 3.76
N LEU A 915 -25.49 -8.20 2.86
CA LEU A 915 -24.66 -8.78 1.82
C LEU A 915 -23.50 -9.54 2.44
N VAL A 916 -22.70 -8.88 3.30
CA VAL A 916 -21.54 -9.47 3.99
C VAL A 916 -21.92 -10.70 4.80
N PHE A 917 -23.00 -10.63 5.56
CA PHE A 917 -23.45 -11.72 6.41
C PHE A 917 -23.96 -12.91 5.57
N CYS A 918 -24.71 -12.63 4.51
CA CYS A 918 -25.30 -13.64 3.65
C CYS A 918 -24.37 -14.02 2.50
N GLN A 919 -23.05 -13.77 2.56
CA GLN A 919 -22.05 -14.29 1.62
C GLN A 919 -22.52 -14.34 0.15
N VAL A 920 -23.12 -13.26 -0.34
CA VAL A 920 -23.71 -13.23 -1.67
C VAL A 920 -22.59 -13.22 -2.71
N SER A 921 -22.74 -13.93 -3.82
CA SER A 921 -21.68 -13.97 -4.84
C SER A 921 -21.37 -12.58 -5.40
N TYR A 922 -20.11 -12.32 -5.74
CA TYR A 922 -19.65 -11.03 -6.28
C TYR A 922 -20.44 -10.67 -7.55
N ALA A 923 -20.61 -11.66 -8.44
CA ALA A 923 -21.39 -11.49 -9.66
C ALA A 923 -22.82 -11.01 -9.36
N TRP A 924 -23.47 -11.55 -8.32
CA TRP A 924 -24.80 -11.11 -7.93
C TRP A 924 -24.79 -9.78 -7.16
N CYS A 925 -23.76 -9.49 -6.37
CA CYS A 925 -23.60 -8.17 -5.73
C CYS A 925 -23.58 -7.03 -6.76
N CYS A 926 -22.98 -7.24 -7.94
CA CYS A 926 -23.03 -6.30 -9.05
C CYS A 926 -24.46 -6.01 -9.55
N VAL A 927 -25.40 -6.94 -9.37
CA VAL A 927 -26.81 -6.80 -9.77
C VAL A 927 -27.67 -6.28 -8.60
N ALA A 928 -27.48 -6.84 -7.41
CA ALA A 928 -28.24 -6.51 -6.22
C ALA A 928 -27.98 -5.09 -5.71
N LEU A 929 -26.72 -4.62 -5.72
CA LEU A 929 -26.38 -3.29 -5.22
C LEU A 929 -27.06 -2.15 -6.00
N PRO A 930 -27.06 -2.13 -7.35
CA PRO A 930 -27.83 -1.13 -8.09
C PRO A 930 -29.33 -1.19 -7.80
N LEU A 931 -29.92 -2.38 -7.71
CA LEU A 931 -31.35 -2.55 -7.38
C LEU A 931 -31.69 -2.02 -5.98
N LEU A 932 -30.84 -2.32 -5.00
CA LEU A 932 -30.98 -1.84 -3.63
C LEU A 932 -30.71 -0.33 -3.50
N ALA A 933 -29.93 0.26 -4.42
CA ALA A 933 -29.66 1.69 -4.47
C ALA A 933 -30.77 2.52 -5.15
N LEU A 934 -31.63 1.91 -5.99
CA LEU A 934 -32.74 2.62 -6.64
C LEU A 934 -33.84 3.06 -5.66
N LEU A 935 -34.24 2.20 -4.73
CA LEU A 935 -35.28 2.50 -3.75
C LEU A 935 -34.96 3.77 -2.91
N PRO A 936 -33.71 3.95 -2.44
CA PRO A 936 -33.24 5.16 -1.77
C PRO A 936 -33.37 6.45 -2.56
N LEU A 937 -32.93 6.43 -3.81
CA LEU A 937 -32.97 7.60 -4.69
C LEU A 937 -34.40 8.09 -4.91
N LEU A 938 -35.38 7.18 -4.89
CA LEU A 938 -36.80 7.53 -5.03
C LEU A 938 -37.40 8.22 -3.80
N THR A 939 -36.77 8.10 -2.64
CA THR A 939 -37.38 8.46 -1.35
C THR A 939 -36.48 9.35 -0.48
N GLU A 940 -35.31 9.75 -0.98
CA GLU A 940 -34.23 10.47 -0.27
C GLU A 940 -34.68 11.82 0.25
N ARG A 941 -35.38 12.55 -0.62
CA ARG A 941 -35.87 13.89 -0.36
C ARG A 941 -36.76 13.97 0.89
N SER A 942 -37.59 12.95 1.12
CA SER A 942 -38.50 12.90 2.28
C SER A 942 -37.76 12.79 3.61
N ILE A 943 -36.70 11.97 3.67
CA ILE A 943 -35.88 11.82 4.89
C ILE A 943 -35.09 13.11 5.14
N CYS A 944 -34.50 13.68 4.10
CA CYS A 944 -33.75 14.92 4.22
C CYS A 944 -34.63 16.10 4.66
N HIS A 945 -35.87 16.21 4.15
CA HIS A 945 -36.82 17.20 4.66
C HIS A 945 -37.14 16.98 6.14
N ARG A 946 -37.35 15.73 6.57
CA ARG A 946 -37.60 15.42 7.97
C ARG A 946 -36.40 15.75 8.86
N MET A 947 -35.20 15.46 8.39
CA MET A 947 -33.94 15.73 9.09
C MET A 947 -33.68 17.24 9.22
N VAL A 948 -33.81 17.99 8.13
CA VAL A 948 -33.63 19.46 8.12
C VAL A 948 -34.73 20.16 8.92
N GLY A 949 -35.93 19.60 9.01
CA GLY A 949 -36.99 20.10 9.90
C GLY A 949 -36.69 19.89 11.40
N THR A 950 -35.56 19.27 11.75
CA THR A 950 -35.13 19.08 13.14
C THR A 950 -34.35 20.29 13.62
N PRO A 951 -34.76 20.98 14.70
CA PRO A 951 -34.06 22.16 15.19
C PRO A 951 -32.59 21.90 15.48
N GLY A 952 -31.69 22.71 14.91
CA GLY A 952 -30.26 22.69 15.21
C GLY A 952 -29.43 21.70 14.38
N VAL A 953 -30.04 20.97 13.44
CA VAL A 953 -29.33 20.01 12.58
C VAL A 953 -28.58 20.70 11.44
N GLU A 954 -28.91 21.93 11.07
CA GLU A 954 -28.36 22.63 9.91
C GLU A 954 -26.85 22.84 10.01
N ALA A 955 -26.35 23.31 11.15
CA ALA A 955 -24.91 23.52 11.37
C ALA A 955 -24.08 22.21 11.33
N PRO A 956 -24.41 21.16 12.12
CA PRO A 956 -23.67 19.91 12.04
C PRO A 956 -23.84 19.19 10.70
N LEU A 957 -24.97 19.39 10.00
CA LEU A 957 -25.14 18.88 8.64
C LEU A 957 -24.21 19.59 7.66
N HIS A 958 -24.09 20.91 7.76
CA HIS A 958 -23.17 21.69 6.93
C HIS A 958 -21.71 21.31 7.18
N ASP A 959 -21.32 21.16 8.45
CA ASP A 959 -19.99 20.70 8.84
C ASP A 959 -19.71 19.28 8.37
N LEU A 960 -20.71 18.39 8.46
CA LEU A 960 -20.61 17.02 7.98
C LEU A 960 -20.51 16.97 6.46
N HIS A 961 -21.33 17.73 5.73
CA HIS A 961 -21.28 17.85 4.28
C HIS A 961 -19.93 18.41 3.83
N THR A 962 -19.40 19.44 4.50
CA THR A 962 -18.08 20.01 4.20
C THR A 962 -16.97 19.02 4.51
N GLY A 963 -17.02 18.37 5.68
CA GLY A 963 -16.05 17.37 6.10
C GLY A 963 -16.05 16.15 5.18
N LEU A 964 -17.23 15.62 4.85
CA LEU A 964 -17.36 14.54 3.88
C LEU A 964 -16.90 15.00 2.51
N ASN A 965 -17.28 16.19 2.02
CA ASN A 965 -16.77 16.75 0.77
C ASN A 965 -15.25 16.75 0.72
N LEU A 966 -14.60 17.22 1.78
CA LEU A 966 -13.14 17.17 1.92
C LEU A 966 -12.63 15.73 1.91
N VAL A 967 -13.36 14.79 2.52
CA VAL A 967 -13.04 13.35 2.49
C VAL A 967 -13.25 12.72 1.12
N HIS A 968 -14.29 12.98 0.29
CA HIS A 968 -14.28 12.53 -1.13
C HIS A 968 -13.08 13.10 -1.80
N ILE A 969 -12.88 14.42 -1.68
CA ILE A 969 -11.87 15.10 -2.48
C ILE A 969 -10.51 14.46 -2.16
N ALA A 970 -10.37 13.94 -0.93
CA ALA A 970 -9.25 13.11 -0.49
C ALA A 970 -9.33 11.60 -0.84
N THR A 971 -10.48 10.99 -1.12
CA THR A 971 -10.67 9.52 -1.26
C THR A 971 -11.15 9.01 -2.63
N VAL A 972 -11.83 9.81 -3.44
CA VAL A 972 -12.37 9.42 -4.77
C VAL A 972 -11.61 10.13 -5.88
N THR A 973 -11.19 9.39 -6.91
CA THR A 973 -10.46 9.90 -8.09
C THR A 973 -11.36 10.83 -8.94
N PRO A 974 -10.81 11.79 -9.73
CA PRO A 974 -11.58 12.90 -10.32
C PRO A 974 -12.63 12.56 -11.40
N THR A 975 -12.97 11.30 -11.68
CA THR A 975 -13.91 10.95 -12.75
C THR A 975 -15.37 11.27 -12.38
N PHE A 976 -15.69 11.39 -11.08
CA PHE A 976 -17.05 11.70 -10.58
C PHE A 976 -17.29 13.18 -10.25
N HIS A 977 -16.37 14.07 -10.64
CA HIS A 977 -16.43 15.51 -10.31
C HIS A 977 -17.63 16.29 -10.87
N ILE A 978 -18.51 15.68 -11.67
CA ILE A 978 -19.70 16.35 -12.23
C ILE A 978 -20.84 16.48 -11.20
N LEU A 979 -20.89 15.66 -10.14
CA LEU A 979 -22.00 15.68 -9.18
C LEU A 979 -21.73 16.50 -7.89
N GLY A 980 -20.49 16.91 -7.62
CA GLY A 980 -20.10 17.52 -6.32
C GLY A 980 -19.64 18.99 -6.35
N ALA A 981 -19.64 19.65 -7.51
CA ALA A 981 -19.08 21.01 -7.66
C ALA A 981 -20.11 22.15 -7.62
N TYR A 982 -21.35 21.88 -7.17
CA TYR A 982 -22.30 22.95 -6.83
C TYR A 982 -22.28 23.15 -5.31
N PRO A 983 -21.85 24.32 -4.80
CA PRO A 983 -22.20 24.71 -3.45
C PRO A 983 -23.73 24.77 -3.36
N SER A 984 -24.34 23.77 -2.73
CA SER A 984 -25.79 23.77 -2.52
C SER A 984 -26.09 24.59 -1.27
N ASP A 985 -26.69 25.76 -1.43
CA ASP A 985 -27.10 26.60 -0.31
C ASP A 985 -28.27 26.00 0.48
N SER A 986 -28.98 25.00 -0.08
CA SER A 986 -30.09 24.31 0.57
C SER A 986 -29.60 23.19 1.51
N PRO A 987 -29.95 23.21 2.81
CA PRO A 987 -29.63 22.12 3.74
C PRO A 987 -30.19 20.76 3.30
N VAL A 988 -31.30 20.74 2.55
CA VAL A 988 -31.89 19.51 2.02
C VAL A 988 -30.99 18.90 0.95
N GLU A 989 -30.39 19.73 0.10
CA GLU A 989 -29.44 19.28 -0.93
C GLU A 989 -28.12 18.82 -0.30
N GLN A 990 -27.66 19.49 0.77
CA GLN A 990 -26.50 19.05 1.55
C GLN A 990 -26.74 17.68 2.19
N CYS A 991 -27.95 17.43 2.71
CA CYS A 991 -28.33 16.11 3.22
C CYS A 991 -28.32 15.03 2.13
N MET A 992 -28.90 15.32 0.97
CA MET A 992 -28.93 14.36 -0.14
C MET A 992 -27.51 14.07 -0.64
N ALA A 993 -26.66 15.09 -0.72
CA ALA A 993 -25.24 14.88 -1.02
C ALA A 993 -24.60 13.95 0.02
N VAL A 994 -24.78 14.19 1.32
CA VAL A 994 -24.23 13.31 2.36
C VAL A 994 -24.74 11.86 2.24
N ASP A 995 -26.03 11.62 2.00
CA ASP A 995 -26.59 10.25 1.88
C ASP A 995 -26.09 9.52 0.62
N ALA A 996 -26.05 10.22 -0.53
CA ALA A 996 -25.47 9.70 -1.77
C ALA A 996 -23.99 9.32 -1.62
N TRP A 997 -23.27 9.96 -0.71
CA TRP A 997 -21.86 9.66 -0.46
C TRP A 997 -21.68 8.45 0.42
N LEU A 998 -22.54 8.30 1.42
CA LEU A 998 -22.57 7.09 2.24
C LEU A 998 -22.88 5.87 1.37
N LEU A 999 -23.77 5.99 0.37
CA LEU A 999 -23.99 4.95 -0.64
C LEU A 999 -22.68 4.54 -1.32
N LEU A 1000 -21.97 5.51 -1.89
CA LEU A 1000 -20.77 5.26 -2.67
C LEU A 1000 -19.66 4.63 -1.82
N MET A 1001 -19.46 5.14 -0.59
CA MET A 1001 -18.46 4.61 0.33
C MET A 1001 -18.76 3.17 0.72
N VAL A 1002 -20.02 2.87 1.05
CA VAL A 1002 -20.45 1.51 1.42
C VAL A 1002 -20.32 0.56 0.22
N ALA A 1003 -20.77 0.96 -0.96
CA ALA A 1003 -20.64 0.17 -2.18
C ALA A 1003 -19.16 -0.12 -2.50
N GLN A 1004 -18.29 0.88 -2.45
CA GLN A 1004 -16.85 0.73 -2.71
C GLN A 1004 -16.17 -0.20 -1.71
N HIS A 1005 -16.50 -0.08 -0.42
CA HIS A 1005 -15.99 -0.99 0.61
C HIS A 1005 -16.46 -2.43 0.38
N LEU A 1006 -17.73 -2.63 0.04
CA LEU A 1006 -18.26 -3.95 -0.30
C LEU A 1006 -17.55 -4.54 -1.52
N PHE A 1007 -17.32 -3.77 -2.58
CA PHE A 1007 -16.55 -4.24 -3.74
C PHE A 1007 -15.11 -4.63 -3.38
N THR A 1008 -14.47 -3.91 -2.46
CA THR A 1008 -13.11 -4.20 -2.00
C THR A 1008 -13.06 -5.47 -1.13
N LEU A 1009 -14.06 -5.65 -0.25
CA LEU A 1009 -14.18 -6.83 0.62
C LEU A 1009 -14.61 -8.10 -0.14
N TYR A 1010 -15.47 -7.97 -1.16
CA TYR A 1010 -15.90 -9.10 -1.98
C TYR A 1010 -14.91 -9.49 -3.07
N GLY A 1011 -14.25 -8.52 -3.70
CA GLY A 1011 -13.18 -8.79 -4.66
C GLY A 1011 -12.00 -9.54 -4.03
N SER A 1012 -11.80 -9.39 -2.71
CA SER A 1012 -10.77 -10.10 -1.95
C SER A 1012 -11.23 -11.45 -1.37
N SER A 1013 -12.53 -11.68 -1.15
CA SER A 1013 -13.03 -12.93 -0.55
C SER A 1013 -13.62 -13.95 -1.54
N GLN A 1014 -14.00 -13.58 -2.76
CA GLN A 1014 -14.45 -14.55 -3.77
C GLN A 1014 -13.29 -15.20 -4.53
N VAL A 1015 -12.15 -14.50 -4.66
CA VAL A 1015 -10.90 -15.06 -5.20
C VAL A 1015 -10.40 -16.21 -4.32
N SER A 1016 -10.73 -16.23 -3.02
CA SER A 1016 -10.36 -17.31 -2.10
C SER A 1016 -11.34 -18.50 -2.05
N GLN A 1017 -12.54 -18.41 -2.64
CA GLN A 1017 -13.53 -19.50 -2.66
C GLN A 1017 -13.48 -20.35 -3.93
N ALA A 1018 -13.01 -19.81 -5.06
CA ALA A 1018 -12.89 -20.55 -6.33
C ALA A 1018 -11.76 -21.62 -6.33
N GLU A 1019 -10.95 -21.67 -5.26
CA GLU A 1019 -9.87 -22.66 -5.06
C GLU A 1019 -10.25 -23.87 -4.18
N VAL A 1020 -11.46 -23.91 -3.59
CA VAL A 1020 -12.00 -25.06 -2.83
C VAL A 1020 -13.15 -25.67 -3.59
#